data_AF-A0A811PTD0-F1
#
_entry.id   AF-A0A811PTD0-F1
#
_cell.length_a   1.000
_cell.length_b   1.000
_cell.length_c   1.000
_cell.angle_alpha   90.00
_cell.angle_beta   90.00
_cell.angle_gamma   90.00
#
_symmetry.space_group_name_H-M   'P 1'
#
loop_
_entity.id
_entity.type
_entity.pdbx_description
1 polymer ?
#
loop_
_entity_poly.entity_id
_entity_poly.type
_entity_poly.pdbx_seq_one_letter_code
_entity_poly.pdbx_strand_id
1 'polypeptide(L)'
;MERVVHNPFTSTSLFILLRSGKLTSFRCLVPLLAHHVQLLSWVLSSKEINFPYPVALTLLHMVFSSVVCFAITKVFKIIKIEEGMTTDIYISSVIPIGAMFAMTLWLGNSAYLYISVAFAQMLKAIMPVAVFLLGAAFGLEEMSYKMLSIMSVISVGVIVASVGEITISWVGVVYQMGGVVAEALRLIFIEIFLKKKGVKLNLISMMYYVSPCSAVCLFIPWLFLEKPKMDDSISWNFPPFTLFLNCLCTFILNMSVFLVISRTSALTARVTGVVRDWSVVLLSAAIFADTQLTFINIIGYAIAIAGVVAYNNHKLKVKPQANPQQGDENKFLLGEIDPERMEEPDCPEGSASDRGGERQTASLPLPAAFLEFLSENGLDPAVYSMAATIPRYIRLKPGMESQIAEIEAELKCGLEKVSWLPGFYAIPPEIQIAGSTAYQQGKIYGIDAASGAAILALDVLPGDHVLDLCAAPGAKLCMLADTLGTTGSLTGVDVAKHRLAACRTMLQKYCLGDRTRLFVADGTLFSILPVNSRMRRMEGSIGVEENGSTFREWTSRRSWKDRQKTKKANANGPQHLLATSEPELIYYGKHSGLVGLCKSDVFCPSVDDEACTSGYDKVLVDAECTHDGSIKHIQKFEFWGWKTLDRRVLDAERTENLLQLQLHLLTNGFKLLKTGGSLVYSTCSLTVAQNESVVQQFLSTHPSADLQKIDLADNWPCRSGGVPKTLRFDPAVSQTSGLFVAKFSKLPT
;
A
#
# COMPACT_ATOMS: atom_id res chain seq x y z
N MET A 1 49.98 25.16 -20.77
CA MET A 1 49.70 26.16 -19.71
C MET A 1 48.30 26.67 -19.95
N GLU A 2 47.29 26.00 -19.40
CA GLU A 2 45.96 26.55 -19.09
C GLU A 2 45.06 25.41 -18.57
N ARG A 3 44.75 25.48 -17.28
CA ARG A 3 43.73 24.66 -16.64
C ARG A 3 42.38 25.26 -17.02
N VAL A 4 41.54 24.50 -17.74
CA VAL A 4 40.12 24.82 -17.86
C VAL A 4 39.42 24.34 -16.60
N VAL A 5 38.99 25.32 -15.80
CA VAL A 5 38.22 25.16 -14.57
C VAL A 5 36.86 24.56 -14.90
N HIS A 6 36.59 23.35 -14.41
CA HIS A 6 35.25 22.77 -14.41
C HIS A 6 34.34 23.56 -13.47
N ASN A 7 33.38 24.27 -14.07
CA ASN A 7 32.37 25.06 -13.39
C ASN A 7 31.27 24.13 -12.82
N PRO A 8 30.97 24.11 -11.50
CA PRO A 8 29.99 23.20 -10.90
C PRO A 8 28.52 23.71 -11.00
N PHE A 9 28.25 24.68 -11.87
CA PHE A 9 26.95 25.35 -12.01
C PHE A 9 26.14 24.85 -13.21
N THR A 10 25.80 23.56 -13.26
CA THR A 10 24.73 23.09 -14.16
C THR A 10 23.90 22.00 -13.48
N SER A 11 22.76 22.46 -12.97
CA SER A 11 21.80 21.71 -12.17
C SER A 11 21.08 20.62 -12.97
N THR A 12 21.59 19.39 -12.89
CA THR A 12 20.95 18.19 -13.46
C THR A 12 19.66 17.85 -12.71
N SER A 13 19.57 18.15 -11.41
CA SER A 13 18.38 17.85 -10.60
C SER A 13 17.20 18.79 -10.85
N LEU A 14 17.44 20.06 -11.19
CA LEU A 14 16.38 21.01 -11.56
C LEU A 14 15.83 20.69 -12.96
N PHE A 15 16.69 20.29 -13.89
CA PHE A 15 16.30 19.91 -15.26
C PHE A 15 15.59 18.54 -15.33
N ILE A 16 15.95 17.57 -14.47
CA ILE A 16 15.26 16.28 -14.39
C ILE A 16 13.84 16.44 -13.82
N LEU A 17 13.63 17.36 -12.87
CA LEU A 17 12.30 17.74 -12.37
C LEU A 17 11.44 18.43 -13.44
N LEU A 18 12.07 19.16 -14.38
CA LEU A 18 11.40 19.85 -15.50
C LEU A 18 11.03 18.94 -16.68
N ARG A 19 11.44 17.66 -16.72
CA ARG A 19 11.30 16.79 -17.90
C ARG A 19 10.18 15.73 -17.82
N SER A 20 9.55 15.53 -16.66
CA SER A 20 8.45 14.56 -16.48
C SER A 20 7.07 15.18 -16.79
N GLY A 21 6.12 14.42 -17.33
CA GLY A 21 4.76 14.85 -17.73
C GLY A 21 3.86 15.48 -16.64
N LYS A 22 4.42 15.77 -15.45
CA LYS A 22 3.83 16.57 -14.36
C LYS A 22 3.91 18.09 -14.62
N LEU A 23 4.41 18.50 -15.80
CA LEU A 23 4.72 19.87 -16.19
C LEU A 23 3.49 20.74 -16.51
N THR A 24 2.36 20.17 -16.94
CA THR A 24 1.17 20.94 -17.35
C THR A 24 0.52 21.70 -16.19
N SER A 25 0.33 21.05 -15.03
CA SER A 25 -0.22 21.72 -13.85
C SER A 25 0.71 22.79 -13.28
N PHE A 26 2.03 22.59 -13.38
CA PHE A 26 3.02 23.52 -12.82
C PHE A 26 3.24 24.76 -13.70
N ARG A 27 3.24 24.60 -15.04
CA ARG A 27 3.33 25.72 -15.99
C ARG A 27 2.15 26.69 -15.88
N CYS A 28 0.96 26.22 -15.49
CA CYS A 28 -0.21 27.07 -15.24
C CYS A 28 -0.18 27.73 -13.86
N LEU A 29 0.36 27.06 -12.83
CA LEU A 29 0.29 27.51 -11.43
C LEU A 29 1.08 28.80 -11.18
N VAL A 30 2.34 28.87 -11.63
CA VAL A 30 3.24 30.02 -11.39
C VAL A 30 2.68 31.35 -11.92
N PRO A 31 2.22 31.44 -13.19
CA PRO A 31 1.62 32.67 -13.71
C PRO A 31 0.27 32.99 -13.05
N LEU A 32 -0.59 32.00 -12.75
CA LEU A 32 -1.86 32.22 -12.05
C LEU A 32 -1.66 32.79 -10.63
N LEU A 33 -0.64 32.30 -9.92
CA LEU A 33 -0.29 32.76 -8.59
C LEU A 33 0.27 34.17 -8.59
N ALA A 34 1.17 34.46 -9.53
CA ALA A 34 1.73 35.80 -9.65
C ALA A 34 0.65 36.80 -10.06
N HIS A 35 -0.26 36.40 -10.96
CA HIS A 35 -1.41 37.20 -11.36
C HIS A 35 -2.40 37.41 -10.20
N HIS A 36 -2.65 36.41 -9.36
CA HIS A 36 -3.50 36.55 -8.17
C HIS A 36 -2.87 37.45 -7.10
N VAL A 37 -1.59 37.28 -6.76
CA VAL A 37 -0.91 38.14 -5.78
C VAL A 37 -0.89 39.58 -6.28
N GLN A 38 -0.69 39.78 -7.59
CA GLN A 38 -0.78 41.07 -8.25
C GLN A 38 -2.18 41.68 -8.15
N LEU A 39 -3.22 40.90 -8.50
CA LEU A 39 -4.62 41.32 -8.39
C LEU A 39 -5.03 41.62 -6.96
N LEU A 40 -4.58 40.83 -5.99
CA LEU A 40 -4.88 41.01 -4.58
C LEU A 40 -4.20 42.28 -4.03
N SER A 41 -2.93 42.47 -4.34
CA SER A 41 -2.20 43.70 -4.00
C SER A 41 -2.83 44.92 -4.65
N TRP A 42 -3.22 44.82 -5.93
CA TRP A 42 -3.91 45.90 -6.63
C TRP A 42 -5.30 46.20 -6.02
N VAL A 43 -6.09 45.19 -5.65
CA VAL A 43 -7.40 45.40 -4.98
C VAL A 43 -7.23 46.03 -3.59
N LEU A 44 -6.20 45.64 -2.83
CA LEU A 44 -5.96 46.13 -1.47
C LEU A 44 -5.23 47.50 -1.43
N SER A 45 -4.41 47.82 -2.45
CA SER A 45 -3.51 48.98 -2.46
C SER A 45 -3.81 50.01 -3.57
N SER A 46 -4.70 49.73 -4.53
CA SER A 46 -5.05 50.69 -5.58
C SER A 46 -5.85 51.87 -5.04
N LYS A 47 -5.39 53.08 -5.37
CA LYS A 47 -6.08 54.35 -5.08
C LYS A 47 -7.48 54.45 -5.71
N GLU A 48 -7.81 53.62 -6.69
CA GLU A 48 -9.11 53.66 -7.39
C GLU A 48 -10.19 52.74 -6.78
N ILE A 49 -9.81 51.72 -6.00
CA ILE A 49 -10.75 50.70 -5.47
C ILE A 49 -10.84 50.74 -3.94
N ASN A 50 -9.80 51.19 -3.23
CA ASN A 50 -9.75 51.50 -1.80
C ASN A 50 -10.56 50.54 -0.87
N PHE A 51 -10.24 49.24 -0.90
CA PHE A 51 -10.83 48.24 0.00
C PHE A 51 -9.82 47.65 0.98
N PRO A 52 -9.56 48.34 2.10
CA PRO A 52 -8.57 47.92 3.09
C PRO A 52 -9.07 46.82 4.05
N TYR A 53 -9.83 45.84 3.53
CA TYR A 53 -10.46 44.77 4.32
C TYR A 53 -10.04 43.37 3.82
N PRO A 54 -8.79 42.95 4.10
CA PRO A 54 -8.26 41.66 3.65
C PRO A 54 -9.02 40.45 4.20
N VAL A 55 -9.58 40.52 5.41
CA VAL A 55 -10.33 39.39 6.00
C VAL A 55 -11.69 39.25 5.32
N ALA A 56 -12.40 40.35 5.04
CA ALA A 56 -13.66 40.35 4.31
C ALA A 56 -13.50 39.77 2.90
N LEU A 57 -12.42 40.16 2.20
CA LEU A 57 -12.12 39.67 0.86
C LEU A 57 -11.83 38.16 0.87
N THR A 58 -11.00 37.69 1.79
CA THR A 58 -10.63 36.26 1.89
C THR A 58 -11.77 35.39 2.40
N LEU A 59 -12.64 35.92 3.28
CA LEU A 59 -13.89 35.29 3.67
C LEU A 59 -14.79 35.06 2.45
N LEU A 60 -14.96 36.06 1.59
CA LEU A 60 -15.73 35.93 0.36
C LEU A 60 -15.16 34.85 -0.56
N HIS A 61 -13.84 34.76 -0.69
CA HIS A 61 -13.18 33.72 -1.51
C HIS A 61 -13.48 32.30 -1.00
N MET A 62 -13.46 32.10 0.33
CA MET A 62 -13.76 30.80 0.94
C MET A 62 -15.25 30.44 0.87
N VAL A 63 -16.15 31.42 1.00
CA VAL A 63 -17.59 31.24 0.79
C VAL A 63 -17.87 30.86 -0.67
N PHE A 64 -17.33 31.62 -1.62
CA PHE A 64 -17.46 31.33 -3.05
C PHE A 64 -16.95 29.93 -3.39
N SER A 65 -15.76 29.56 -2.89
CA SER A 65 -15.17 28.25 -3.11
C SER A 65 -16.04 27.12 -2.54
N SER A 66 -16.66 27.33 -1.37
CA SER A 66 -17.58 26.36 -0.77
C SER A 66 -18.85 26.17 -1.61
N VAL A 67 -19.43 27.26 -2.12
CA VAL A 67 -20.64 27.21 -2.97
C VAL A 67 -20.35 26.50 -4.29
N VAL A 68 -19.22 26.82 -4.94
CA VAL A 68 -18.82 26.18 -6.20
C VAL A 68 -18.54 24.69 -5.99
N CYS A 69 -17.82 24.31 -4.93
CA CYS A 69 -17.60 22.90 -4.61
C CYS A 69 -18.90 22.15 -4.33
N PHE A 70 -19.86 22.78 -3.64
CA PHE A 70 -21.19 22.20 -3.42
C PHE A 70 -21.95 22.01 -4.74
N ALA A 71 -21.94 23.00 -5.63
CA ALA A 71 -22.57 22.91 -6.94
C ALA A 71 -21.97 21.77 -7.80
N ILE A 72 -20.64 21.71 -7.92
CA ILE A 72 -19.94 20.68 -8.72
C ILE A 72 -20.25 19.26 -8.21
N THR A 73 -20.33 19.09 -6.89
CA THR A 73 -20.50 17.76 -6.28
C THR A 73 -21.96 17.30 -6.19
N LYS A 74 -22.89 18.17 -5.77
CA LYS A 74 -24.30 17.81 -5.54
C LYS A 74 -25.19 18.08 -6.75
N VAL A 75 -24.96 19.16 -7.49
CA VAL A 75 -25.82 19.58 -8.61
C VAL A 75 -25.37 18.91 -9.92
N PHE A 76 -24.08 18.99 -10.24
CA PHE A 76 -23.56 18.45 -11.50
C PHE A 76 -23.14 16.96 -11.44
N LYS A 77 -23.00 16.37 -10.24
CA LYS A 77 -22.58 14.96 -10.01
C LYS A 77 -21.34 14.52 -10.78
N ILE A 78 -20.46 15.45 -11.17
CA ILE A 78 -19.26 15.17 -11.98
C ILE A 78 -18.24 14.34 -11.16
N ILE A 79 -18.26 14.47 -9.83
CA ILE A 79 -17.30 13.83 -8.92
C ILE A 79 -18.08 13.05 -7.85
N LYS A 80 -17.90 11.72 -7.80
CA LYS A 80 -18.42 10.88 -6.71
C LYS A 80 -17.68 11.20 -5.41
N ILE A 81 -18.40 11.70 -4.41
CA ILE A 81 -17.87 11.84 -3.04
C ILE A 81 -17.86 10.43 -2.43
N GLU A 82 -16.70 9.98 -1.96
CA GLU A 82 -16.59 8.74 -1.18
C GLU A 82 -17.35 8.91 0.15
N GLU A 83 -18.37 8.08 0.38
CA GLU A 83 -19.14 8.04 1.62
C GLU A 83 -18.32 7.36 2.73
N GLY A 84 -17.36 8.11 3.30
CA GLY A 84 -16.48 7.61 4.36
C GLY A 84 -16.15 8.60 5.47
N MET A 85 -16.59 9.87 5.39
CA MET A 85 -16.24 10.87 6.38
C MET A 85 -17.20 10.85 7.58
N THR A 86 -16.75 10.30 8.70
CA THR A 86 -17.48 10.36 9.98
C THR A 86 -17.28 11.72 10.65
N THR A 87 -18.29 12.16 11.42
CA THR A 87 -18.30 13.45 12.11
C THR A 87 -17.10 13.62 13.05
N ASP A 88 -16.66 12.54 13.69
CA ASP A 88 -15.50 12.56 14.60
C ASP A 88 -14.17 12.82 13.86
N ILE A 89 -14.03 12.30 12.64
CA ILE A 89 -12.84 12.55 11.81
C ILE A 89 -12.85 13.98 11.28
N TYR A 90 -14.03 14.49 10.92
CA TYR A 90 -14.18 15.88 10.49
C TYR A 90 -13.73 16.84 11.59
N ILE A 91 -14.23 16.65 12.81
CA ILE A 91 -13.90 17.51 13.95
C ILE A 91 -12.44 17.38 14.38
N SER A 92 -11.94 16.14 14.54
CA SER A 92 -10.59 15.92 15.05
C SER A 92 -9.49 16.25 14.05
N SER A 93 -9.78 16.27 12.75
CA SER A 93 -8.72 16.36 11.73
C SER A 93 -8.95 17.43 10.66
N VAL A 94 -10.18 17.68 10.21
CA VAL A 94 -10.44 18.68 9.17
C VAL A 94 -10.54 20.09 9.76
N ILE A 95 -11.17 20.25 10.93
CA ILE A 95 -11.31 21.56 11.60
C ILE A 95 -9.95 22.19 11.92
N PRO A 96 -8.97 21.48 12.52
CA PRO A 96 -7.64 22.06 12.75
C PRO A 96 -6.93 22.52 11.47
N ILE A 97 -7.08 21.76 10.38
CA ILE A 97 -6.53 22.13 9.07
C ILE A 97 -7.20 23.39 8.54
N GLY A 98 -8.54 23.46 8.61
CA GLY A 98 -9.33 24.62 8.18
C GLY A 98 -9.05 25.88 9.00
N ALA A 99 -8.85 25.74 10.32
CA ALA A 99 -8.48 26.82 11.22
C ALA A 99 -7.08 27.37 10.94
N MET A 100 -6.08 26.50 10.75
CA MET A 100 -4.74 26.94 10.37
C MET A 100 -4.73 27.58 8.98
N PHE A 101 -5.53 27.08 8.04
CA PHE A 101 -5.66 27.70 6.71
C PHE A 101 -6.30 29.09 6.77
N ALA A 102 -7.36 29.26 7.57
CA ALA A 102 -7.97 30.56 7.84
C ALA A 102 -6.94 31.52 8.47
N MET A 103 -6.17 31.06 9.45
CA MET A 103 -5.13 31.86 10.09
C MET A 103 -4.04 32.29 9.12
N THR A 104 -3.59 31.41 8.21
CA THR A 104 -2.65 31.77 7.13
C THR A 104 -3.21 32.86 6.22
N LEU A 105 -4.48 32.74 5.80
CA LEU A 105 -5.13 33.72 4.92
C LEU A 105 -5.31 35.07 5.61
N TRP A 106 -5.73 35.08 6.87
CA TRP A 106 -5.90 36.30 7.64
C TRP A 106 -4.58 37.03 7.85
N LEU A 107 -3.62 36.37 8.51
CA LEU A 107 -2.36 37.02 8.90
C LEU A 107 -1.49 37.34 7.67
N GLY A 108 -1.43 36.43 6.69
CA GLY A 108 -0.62 36.62 5.49
C GLY A 108 -1.14 37.73 4.57
N ASN A 109 -2.45 37.93 4.47
CA ASN A 109 -3.00 39.01 3.63
C ASN A 109 -3.04 40.36 4.36
N SER A 110 -3.19 40.35 5.69
CA SER A 110 -3.11 41.57 6.50
C SER A 110 -1.69 42.16 6.51
N ALA A 111 -0.66 41.33 6.34
CA ALA A 111 0.72 41.79 6.25
C ALA A 111 0.95 42.74 5.07
N TYR A 112 0.28 42.55 3.93
CA TYR A 112 0.43 43.41 2.74
C TYR A 112 -0.02 44.86 2.95
N LEU A 113 -0.79 45.15 4.00
CA LEU A 113 -1.15 46.54 4.37
C LEU A 113 0.02 47.30 5.01
N TYR A 114 1.05 46.59 5.49
CA TYR A 114 2.13 47.16 6.28
C TYR A 114 3.51 46.98 5.65
N ILE A 115 3.68 45.98 4.79
CA ILE A 115 4.97 45.65 4.17
C ILE A 115 4.82 45.40 2.66
N SER A 116 5.90 45.65 1.91
CA SER A 116 5.95 45.43 0.46
C SER A 116 5.74 43.95 0.11
N VAL A 117 5.19 43.68 -1.06
CA VAL A 117 5.00 42.29 -1.54
C VAL A 117 6.34 41.56 -1.60
N ALA A 118 7.41 42.23 -2.06
CA ALA A 118 8.75 41.68 -2.10
C ALA A 118 9.23 41.28 -0.69
N PHE A 119 9.16 42.19 0.28
CA PHE A 119 9.56 41.94 1.67
C PHE A 119 8.73 40.83 2.33
N ALA A 120 7.42 40.78 2.09
CA ALA A 120 6.57 39.70 2.57
C ALA A 120 7.00 38.32 2.01
N GLN A 121 7.38 38.23 0.73
CA GLN A 121 7.90 36.99 0.16
C GLN A 121 9.30 36.64 0.69
N MET A 122 10.15 37.63 0.99
CA MET A 122 11.46 37.38 1.65
C MET A 122 11.29 36.66 2.96
N LEU A 123 10.37 37.18 3.78
CA LEU A 123 10.02 36.60 5.07
C LEU A 123 9.44 35.18 4.94
N LYS A 124 8.73 34.86 3.85
CA LYS A 124 8.24 33.49 3.57
C LYS A 124 9.35 32.50 3.24
N ALA A 125 10.53 32.94 2.81
CA ALA A 125 11.64 32.04 2.53
C ALA A 125 12.14 31.27 3.78
N ILE A 126 11.74 31.70 5.00
CA ILE A 126 11.96 30.97 6.27
C ILE A 126 11.03 29.74 6.41
N MET A 127 10.00 29.59 5.58
CA MET A 127 9.04 28.47 5.62
C MET A 127 9.68 27.09 5.76
N PRO A 128 10.75 26.72 5.03
CA PRO A 128 11.38 25.40 5.19
C PRO A 128 11.96 25.18 6.59
N VAL A 129 12.50 26.24 7.21
CA VAL A 129 13.04 26.22 8.57
C VAL A 129 11.91 26.03 9.58
N ALA A 130 10.81 26.78 9.43
CA ALA A 130 9.63 26.68 10.30
C ALA A 130 9.01 25.27 10.23
N VAL A 131 8.85 24.72 9.02
CA VAL A 131 8.33 23.35 8.82
C VAL A 131 9.27 22.30 9.40
N PHE A 132 10.59 22.47 9.28
CA PHE A 132 11.57 21.55 9.83
C PHE A 132 11.52 21.52 11.36
N LEU A 133 11.59 22.69 12.01
CA LEU A 133 11.60 22.80 13.48
C LEU A 133 10.30 22.30 14.10
N LEU A 134 9.15 22.69 13.53
CA LEU A 134 7.85 22.21 13.98
C LEU A 134 7.70 20.71 13.70
N GLY A 135 8.13 20.23 12.53
CA GLY A 135 8.13 18.81 12.18
C GLY A 135 8.95 17.97 13.16
N ALA A 136 10.12 18.45 13.58
CA ALA A 136 10.92 17.83 14.63
C ALA A 136 10.22 17.86 16.00
N ALA A 137 9.57 18.98 16.36
CA ALA A 137 8.81 19.09 17.62
C ALA A 137 7.62 18.10 17.69
N PHE A 138 6.98 17.81 16.57
CA PHE A 138 5.93 16.79 16.46
C PHE A 138 6.47 15.36 16.28
N GLY A 139 7.79 15.15 16.31
CA GLY A 139 8.42 13.84 16.14
C GLY A 139 8.33 13.27 14.73
N LEU A 140 8.11 14.12 13.72
CA LEU A 140 8.01 13.71 12.31
C LEU A 140 9.35 13.73 11.57
N GLU A 141 10.34 14.47 12.08
CA GLU A 141 11.67 14.59 11.46
C GLU A 141 12.80 14.36 12.49
N GLU A 142 13.83 13.62 12.10
CA GLU A 142 15.02 13.38 12.92
C GLU A 142 15.99 14.57 12.86
N MET A 143 16.47 15.01 14.02
CA MET A 143 17.39 16.14 14.14
C MET A 143 18.82 15.72 13.83
N SER A 144 19.23 15.87 12.56
CA SER A 144 20.63 15.71 12.14
C SER A 144 21.39 17.03 12.18
N TYR A 145 22.60 17.03 12.75
CA TYR A 145 23.48 18.21 12.81
C TYR A 145 23.77 18.83 11.43
N LYS A 146 23.82 18.01 10.37
CA LYS A 146 23.99 18.51 8.99
C LYS A 146 22.77 19.29 8.49
N MET A 147 21.56 18.86 8.87
CA MET A 147 20.31 19.54 8.48
C MET A 147 20.16 20.87 9.21
N LEU A 148 20.57 20.93 10.48
CA LEU A 148 20.59 22.16 11.28
C LEU A 148 21.53 23.22 10.70
N SER A 149 22.71 22.81 10.21
CA SER A 149 23.67 23.70 9.54
C SER A 149 23.07 24.33 8.28
N ILE A 150 22.37 23.53 7.45
CA ILE A 150 21.73 24.04 6.23
C ILE A 150 20.58 25.01 6.55
N MET A 151 19.76 24.74 7.57
CA MET A 151 18.69 25.64 8.02
C MET A 151 19.23 26.98 8.55
N SER A 152 20.40 26.94 9.19
CA SER A 152 21.09 28.16 9.67
C SER A 152 21.54 29.03 8.50
N VAL A 153 22.08 28.44 7.43
CA VAL A 153 22.47 29.17 6.21
C VAL A 153 21.27 29.85 5.54
N ILE A 154 20.12 29.16 5.44
CA ILE A 154 18.88 29.74 4.89
C ILE A 154 18.44 30.95 5.73
N SER A 155 18.46 30.81 7.05
CA SER A 155 18.06 31.87 7.98
C SER A 155 18.96 33.12 7.85
N VAL A 156 20.28 32.93 7.73
CA VAL A 156 21.24 34.02 7.48
C VAL A 156 20.96 34.71 6.15
N GLY A 157 20.68 33.96 5.08
CA GLY A 157 20.34 34.54 3.77
C GLY A 157 19.10 35.44 3.82
N VAL A 158 18.06 35.03 4.56
CA VAL A 158 16.85 35.84 4.72
C VAL A 158 17.09 37.09 5.56
N ILE A 159 17.88 36.99 6.64
CA ILE A 159 18.25 38.15 7.47
C ILE A 159 19.02 39.16 6.61
N VAL A 160 20.02 38.72 5.85
CA VAL A 160 20.80 39.60 4.95
C VAL A 160 19.88 40.26 3.92
N ALA A 161 18.94 39.51 3.33
CA ALA A 161 17.99 40.08 2.37
C ALA A 161 17.05 41.12 3.00
N SER A 162 16.65 40.92 4.27
CA SER A 162 15.74 41.83 4.97
C SER A 162 16.35 43.16 5.39
N VAL A 163 17.68 43.24 5.58
CA VAL A 163 18.39 44.46 5.98
C VAL A 163 18.37 45.53 4.87
N GLY A 164 18.19 45.14 3.62
CA GLY A 164 18.13 46.07 2.49
C GLY A 164 16.78 46.77 2.29
N GLU A 165 15.77 46.51 3.14
CA GLU A 165 14.45 47.15 3.03
C GLU A 165 14.38 48.44 3.87
N ILE A 166 13.96 49.55 3.24
CA ILE A 166 14.05 50.89 3.83
C ILE A 166 12.81 51.24 4.69
N THR A 167 11.72 50.46 4.63
CA THR A 167 10.42 50.76 5.26
C THR A 167 9.88 49.62 6.14
N ILE A 168 10.71 49.07 7.02
CA ILE A 168 10.32 47.93 7.87
C ILE A 168 9.25 48.36 8.90
N SER A 169 8.02 47.89 8.71
CA SER A 169 6.98 47.92 9.74
C SER A 169 6.99 46.62 10.55
N TRP A 170 7.33 46.72 11.84
CA TRP A 170 7.35 45.56 12.75
C TRP A 170 5.98 44.88 12.89
N VAL A 171 4.89 45.62 12.78
CA VAL A 171 3.53 45.07 12.80
C VAL A 171 3.31 44.13 11.61
N GLY A 172 3.75 44.54 10.41
CA GLY A 172 3.70 43.68 9.22
C GLY A 172 4.58 42.45 9.32
N VAL A 173 5.77 42.57 9.91
CA VAL A 173 6.67 41.43 10.17
C VAL A 173 6.00 40.40 11.09
N VAL A 174 5.37 40.84 12.18
CA VAL A 174 4.68 39.93 13.12
C VAL A 174 3.51 39.22 12.45
N TYR A 175 2.67 39.94 11.69
CA TYR A 175 1.59 39.32 10.91
C TYR A 175 2.14 38.29 9.93
N GLN A 176 3.22 38.63 9.22
CA GLN A 176 3.84 37.73 8.26
C GLN A 176 4.44 36.48 8.89
N MET A 177 5.15 36.61 10.01
CA MET A 177 5.71 35.47 10.76
C MET A 177 4.62 34.57 11.33
N GLY A 178 3.54 35.16 11.86
CA GLY A 178 2.38 34.40 12.31
C GLY A 178 1.74 33.60 11.16
N GLY A 179 1.63 34.20 9.97
CA GLY A 179 1.17 33.52 8.75
C GLY A 179 2.07 32.35 8.33
N VAL A 180 3.40 32.51 8.42
CA VAL A 180 4.38 31.46 8.12
C VAL A 180 4.23 30.27 9.07
N VAL A 181 4.11 30.51 10.38
CA VAL A 181 3.92 29.45 11.37
C VAL A 181 2.60 28.72 11.16
N ALA A 182 1.49 29.45 10.92
CA ALA A 182 0.19 28.86 10.66
C ALA A 182 0.20 27.98 9.40
N GLU A 183 0.89 28.42 8.34
CA GLU A 183 1.02 27.66 7.10
C GLU A 183 1.88 26.40 7.30
N ALA A 184 2.96 26.48 8.08
CA ALA A 184 3.78 25.33 8.44
C ALA A 184 2.97 24.29 9.23
N LEU A 185 2.22 24.72 10.24
CA LEU A 185 1.32 23.86 11.02
C LEU A 185 0.24 23.22 10.15
N ARG A 186 -0.36 23.98 9.22
CA ARG A 186 -1.34 23.46 8.24
C ARG A 186 -0.72 22.32 7.42
N LEU A 187 0.49 22.51 6.89
CA LEU A 187 1.17 21.49 6.09
C LEU A 187 1.48 20.23 6.93
N ILE A 188 1.90 20.40 8.18
CA ILE A 188 2.14 19.29 9.12
C ILE A 188 0.84 18.55 9.45
N PHE A 189 -0.26 19.25 9.73
CA PHE A 189 -1.55 18.62 9.99
C PHE A 189 -2.09 17.87 8.77
N ILE A 190 -1.90 18.40 7.56
CA ILE A 190 -2.20 17.67 6.32
C ILE A 190 -1.33 16.42 6.22
N GLU A 191 -0.03 16.50 6.51
CA GLU A 191 0.88 15.33 6.48
C GLU A 191 0.50 14.26 7.52
N ILE A 192 0.16 14.66 8.74
CA ILE A 192 -0.33 13.77 9.79
C ILE A 192 -1.67 13.14 9.38
N PHE A 193 -2.59 13.93 8.83
CA PHE A 193 -3.89 13.45 8.37
C PHE A 193 -3.76 12.39 7.28
N LEU A 194 -2.86 12.61 6.32
CA LEU A 194 -2.56 11.66 5.25
C LEU A 194 -1.87 10.40 5.78
N LYS A 195 -0.97 10.50 6.77
CA LYS A 195 -0.24 9.35 7.34
C LYS A 195 -1.07 8.51 8.31
N LYS A 196 -1.86 9.12 9.20
CA LYS A 196 -2.55 8.40 10.30
C LYS A 196 -3.77 7.60 9.88
N LYS A 197 -4.45 7.97 8.78
CA LYS A 197 -5.80 7.43 8.51
C LYS A 197 -5.99 6.74 7.17
N GLY A 198 -4.99 6.73 6.29
CA GLY A 198 -4.98 5.86 5.11
C GLY A 198 -6.09 6.05 4.07
N VAL A 199 -6.99 7.01 4.27
CA VAL A 199 -8.07 7.29 3.34
C VAL A 199 -7.48 7.98 2.11
N LYS A 200 -7.57 7.34 0.94
CA LYS A 200 -7.27 7.96 -0.35
C LYS A 200 -8.40 8.91 -0.74
N LEU A 201 -8.62 9.95 0.07
CA LEU A 201 -9.57 10.99 -0.29
C LEU A 201 -9.07 11.68 -1.57
N ASN A 202 -9.94 11.74 -2.59
CA ASN A 202 -9.75 12.69 -3.68
C ASN A 202 -9.53 14.08 -3.07
N LEU A 203 -8.39 14.71 -3.35
CA LEU A 203 -8.01 15.98 -2.71
C LEU A 203 -8.98 17.13 -3.03
N ILE A 204 -9.77 16.99 -4.09
CA ILE A 204 -10.89 17.88 -4.43
C ILE A 204 -12.01 17.75 -3.37
N SER A 205 -12.26 16.55 -2.87
CA SER A 205 -13.16 16.34 -1.72
C SER A 205 -12.59 16.99 -0.46
N MET A 206 -11.27 16.99 -0.24
CA MET A 206 -10.66 17.74 0.87
C MET A 206 -10.92 19.24 0.78
N MET A 207 -10.87 19.83 -0.42
CA MET A 207 -11.22 21.23 -0.62
C MET A 207 -12.69 21.52 -0.27
N TYR A 208 -13.60 20.61 -0.64
CA TYR A 208 -15.02 20.68 -0.26
C TYR A 208 -15.23 20.65 1.26
N TYR A 209 -14.42 19.89 1.99
CA TYR A 209 -14.53 19.77 3.45
C TYR A 209 -13.84 20.90 4.23
N VAL A 210 -12.70 21.40 3.73
CA VAL A 210 -11.89 22.44 4.37
C VAL A 210 -12.46 23.84 4.13
N SER A 211 -12.90 24.16 2.91
CA SER A 211 -13.39 25.50 2.53
C SER A 211 -14.50 26.06 3.44
N PRO A 212 -15.59 25.32 3.76
CA PRO A 212 -16.64 25.83 4.64
C PRO A 212 -16.14 26.06 6.08
N CYS A 213 -15.29 25.17 6.60
CA CYS A 213 -14.71 25.33 7.93
C CYS A 213 -13.80 26.57 8.00
N SER A 214 -12.97 26.80 6.97
CA SER A 214 -12.13 27.98 6.88
C SER A 214 -12.93 29.27 6.78
N ALA A 215 -14.06 29.27 6.05
CA ALA A 215 -14.97 30.42 6.03
C ALA A 215 -15.54 30.73 7.42
N VAL A 216 -15.98 29.70 8.17
CA VAL A 216 -16.47 29.87 9.55
C VAL A 216 -15.37 30.40 10.47
N CYS A 217 -14.15 29.90 10.35
CA CYS A 217 -13.01 30.38 11.15
C CYS A 217 -12.61 31.82 10.81
N LEU A 218 -12.73 32.25 9.54
CA LEU A 218 -12.47 33.63 9.09
C LEU A 218 -13.60 34.60 9.45
N PHE A 219 -14.83 34.10 9.63
CA PHE A 219 -15.97 34.92 10.01
C PHE A 219 -15.76 35.59 11.39
N ILE A 220 -15.08 34.89 12.30
CA ILE A 220 -14.77 35.39 13.65
C ILE A 220 -13.90 36.67 13.60
N PRO A 221 -12.66 36.65 13.03
CA PRO A 221 -11.85 37.85 12.96
C PRO A 221 -12.49 38.95 12.10
N TRP A 222 -13.25 38.60 11.06
CA TRP A 222 -14.01 39.60 10.28
C TRP A 222 -15.00 40.37 11.15
N LEU A 223 -15.80 39.64 11.95
CA LEU A 223 -16.85 40.23 12.79
C LEU A 223 -16.31 41.21 13.84
N PHE A 224 -15.11 40.96 14.38
CA PHE A 224 -14.51 41.80 15.42
C PHE A 224 -13.60 42.91 14.88
N LEU A 225 -12.89 42.69 13.78
CA LEU A 225 -11.83 43.62 13.32
C LEU A 225 -12.25 44.52 12.17
N GLU A 226 -13.03 43.98 11.24
CA GLU A 226 -13.32 44.63 9.96
C GLU A 226 -14.77 45.06 9.85
N LYS A 227 -15.74 44.24 10.29
CA LYS A 227 -17.17 44.58 10.27
C LYS A 227 -17.47 45.95 10.93
N PRO A 228 -16.99 46.28 12.13
CA PRO A 228 -17.30 47.57 12.76
C PRO A 228 -16.77 48.74 11.92
N LYS A 229 -15.56 48.58 11.37
CA LYS A 229 -14.93 49.58 10.50
C LYS A 229 -15.59 49.67 9.14
N MET A 230 -16.36 48.66 8.72
CA MET A 230 -17.09 48.67 7.46
C MET A 230 -18.44 49.37 7.60
N ASP A 231 -19.12 49.17 8.74
CA ASP A 231 -20.40 49.79 9.06
C ASP A 231 -20.28 51.31 9.25
N ASP A 232 -19.11 51.79 9.70
CA ASP A 232 -18.82 53.23 9.90
C ASP A 232 -18.52 54.01 8.61
N SER A 233 -18.24 53.33 7.49
CA SER A 233 -17.86 53.95 6.21
C SER A 233 -18.97 53.89 5.17
N ILE A 234 -19.34 55.07 4.64
CA ILE A 234 -20.66 55.33 4.02
C ILE A 234 -20.77 55.04 2.51
N SER A 235 -19.69 54.71 1.77
CA SER A 235 -19.83 54.38 0.34
C SER A 235 -18.74 53.46 -0.20
N TRP A 236 -19.10 52.19 -0.45
CA TRP A 236 -18.29 51.24 -1.22
C TRP A 236 -18.72 51.25 -2.69
N ASN A 237 -17.86 51.72 -3.59
CA ASN A 237 -18.07 51.57 -5.03
C ASN A 237 -17.29 50.35 -5.53
N PHE A 238 -17.91 49.16 -5.46
CA PHE A 238 -17.28 47.92 -5.91
C PHE A 238 -17.91 47.38 -7.19
N PRO A 239 -17.15 47.21 -8.28
CA PRO A 239 -17.64 46.52 -9.46
C PRO A 239 -17.82 45.03 -9.12
N PRO A 240 -19.05 44.48 -9.14
CA PRO A 240 -19.30 43.08 -8.80
C PRO A 240 -18.54 42.10 -9.71
N PHE A 241 -18.29 42.52 -10.96
CA PHE A 241 -17.56 41.74 -11.94
C PHE A 241 -16.08 41.52 -11.55
N THR A 242 -15.39 42.57 -11.07
CA THR A 242 -13.99 42.46 -10.62
C THR A 242 -13.87 41.56 -9.41
N LEU A 243 -14.82 41.64 -8.48
CA LEU A 243 -14.88 40.80 -7.30
C LEU A 243 -15.14 39.33 -7.66
N PHE A 244 -16.05 39.07 -8.59
CA PHE A 244 -16.32 37.74 -9.12
C PHE A 244 -15.09 37.13 -9.79
N LEU A 245 -14.39 37.89 -10.65
CA LEU A 245 -13.15 37.43 -11.29
C LEU A 245 -12.04 37.15 -10.26
N ASN A 246 -11.95 37.96 -9.21
CA ASN A 246 -11.00 37.74 -8.12
C ASN A 246 -11.31 36.45 -7.34
N CYS A 247 -12.58 36.23 -7.00
CA CYS A 247 -13.05 35.00 -6.37
C CYS A 247 -12.82 33.76 -7.25
N LEU A 248 -13.09 33.87 -8.56
CA LEU A 248 -12.87 32.80 -9.53
C LEU A 248 -11.39 32.46 -9.69
N CYS A 249 -10.52 33.48 -9.78
CA CYS A 249 -9.07 33.32 -9.82
C CYS A 249 -8.57 32.61 -8.56
N THR A 250 -9.05 33.02 -7.39
CA THR A 250 -8.70 32.40 -6.10
C THR A 250 -9.17 30.94 -6.02
N PHE A 251 -10.36 30.64 -6.52
CA PHE A 251 -10.88 29.28 -6.57
C PHE A 251 -10.00 28.37 -7.44
N ILE A 252 -9.67 28.81 -8.66
CA ILE A 252 -8.79 28.07 -9.60
C ILE A 252 -7.41 27.85 -8.97
N LEU A 253 -6.88 28.86 -8.27
CA LEU A 253 -5.61 28.80 -7.57
C LEU A 253 -5.64 27.78 -6.43
N ASN A 254 -6.66 27.83 -5.56
CA ASN A 254 -6.82 26.86 -4.47
C ASN A 254 -6.95 25.44 -5.03
N MET A 255 -7.77 25.25 -6.06
CA MET A 255 -7.92 23.97 -6.74
C MET A 255 -6.58 23.47 -7.30
N SER A 256 -5.80 24.35 -7.92
CA SER A 256 -4.50 24.00 -8.49
C SER A 256 -3.46 23.64 -7.42
N VAL A 257 -3.46 24.34 -6.28
CA VAL A 257 -2.58 24.02 -5.13
C VAL A 257 -2.92 22.65 -4.55
N PHE A 258 -4.21 22.35 -4.33
CA PHE A 258 -4.63 21.03 -3.87
C PHE A 258 -4.32 19.94 -4.92
N LEU A 259 -4.50 20.23 -6.22
CA LEU A 259 -4.17 19.28 -7.28
C LEU A 259 -2.66 18.97 -7.32
N VAL A 260 -1.80 19.98 -7.13
CA VAL A 260 -0.34 19.77 -7.01
C VAL A 260 -0.02 18.93 -5.78
N ILE A 261 -0.61 19.23 -4.61
CA ILE A 261 -0.43 18.41 -3.40
C ILE A 261 -0.90 16.96 -3.63
N SER A 262 -1.92 16.75 -4.47
CA SER A 262 -2.46 15.41 -4.76
C SER A 262 -1.60 14.58 -5.72
N ARG A 263 -0.86 15.24 -6.60
CA ARG A 263 -0.04 14.60 -7.66
C ARG A 263 1.45 14.59 -7.34
N THR A 264 1.86 15.21 -6.23
CA THR A 264 3.27 15.35 -5.85
C THR A 264 3.49 14.89 -4.41
N SER A 265 4.70 14.40 -4.11
CA SER A 265 5.04 14.01 -2.75
C SER A 265 5.14 15.24 -1.84
N ALA A 266 4.90 15.07 -0.52
CA ALA A 266 5.04 16.15 0.47
C ALA A 266 6.44 16.81 0.46
N LEU A 267 7.47 16.10 0.00
CA LEU A 267 8.81 16.66 -0.21
C LEU A 267 8.85 17.57 -1.44
N THR A 268 8.29 17.12 -2.56
CA THR A 268 8.22 17.89 -3.81
C THR A 268 7.41 19.17 -3.62
N ALA A 269 6.27 19.11 -2.91
CA ALA A 269 5.45 20.28 -2.61
C ALA A 269 6.22 21.36 -1.83
N ARG A 270 7.11 20.97 -0.90
CA ARG A 270 7.97 21.90 -0.15
C ARG A 270 9.02 22.58 -1.02
N VAL A 271 9.64 21.83 -1.94
CA VAL A 271 10.64 22.37 -2.88
C VAL A 271 10.00 23.29 -3.91
N THR A 272 8.86 22.87 -4.46
CA THR A 272 8.09 23.62 -5.44
C THR A 272 7.57 24.94 -4.87
N GLY A 273 7.21 24.96 -3.58
CA GLY A 273 6.84 26.19 -2.86
C GLY A 273 7.95 27.24 -2.87
N VAL A 274 9.20 26.84 -2.62
CA VAL A 274 10.33 27.77 -2.64
C VAL A 274 10.53 28.36 -4.04
N VAL A 275 10.56 27.52 -5.08
CA VAL A 275 10.73 27.97 -6.47
C VAL A 275 9.60 28.93 -6.91
N ARG A 276 8.37 28.67 -6.47
CA ARG A 276 7.23 29.56 -6.67
C ARG A 276 7.48 30.93 -6.05
N ASP A 277 7.86 30.99 -4.78
CA ASP A 277 8.00 32.25 -4.06
C ASP A 277 9.06 33.15 -4.69
N TRP A 278 10.17 32.56 -5.17
CA TRP A 278 11.20 33.25 -5.95
C TRP A 278 10.70 33.77 -7.30
N SER A 279 9.90 32.96 -8.00
CA SER A 279 9.34 33.34 -9.30
C SER A 279 8.41 34.55 -9.16
N VAL A 280 7.66 34.63 -8.06
CA VAL A 280 6.80 35.79 -7.73
C VAL A 280 7.63 37.03 -7.41
N VAL A 281 8.74 36.89 -6.67
CA VAL A 281 9.65 38.02 -6.36
C VAL A 281 10.27 38.59 -7.64
N LEU A 282 10.83 37.74 -8.51
CA LEU A 282 11.46 38.17 -9.76
C LEU A 282 10.44 38.81 -10.71
N LEU A 283 9.23 38.26 -10.80
CA LEU A 283 8.18 38.84 -11.63
C LEU A 283 7.64 40.16 -11.06
N SER A 284 7.51 40.27 -9.74
CA SER A 284 7.08 41.51 -9.08
C SER A 284 8.09 42.63 -9.30
N ALA A 285 9.39 42.33 -9.19
CA ALA A 285 10.45 43.29 -9.46
C ALA A 285 10.52 43.70 -10.95
N ALA A 286 10.14 42.81 -11.87
CA ALA A 286 10.10 43.11 -13.31
C ALA A 286 8.88 43.95 -13.72
N ILE A 287 7.74 43.76 -13.05
CA ILE A 287 6.46 44.44 -13.38
C ILE A 287 6.35 45.79 -12.66
N PHE A 288 6.79 45.89 -11.40
CA PHE A 288 6.79 47.13 -10.65
C PHE A 288 8.18 47.78 -10.70
N ALA A 289 8.36 48.70 -11.65
CA ALA A 289 9.57 49.51 -11.76
C ALA A 289 9.87 50.37 -10.51
N ASP A 290 8.93 50.49 -9.56
CA ASP A 290 9.07 51.26 -8.32
C ASP A 290 9.71 50.48 -7.15
N THR A 291 9.83 49.16 -7.23
CA THR A 291 10.56 48.36 -6.20
C THR A 291 12.03 48.24 -6.57
N GLN A 292 12.86 49.17 -6.07
CA GLN A 292 14.32 49.07 -6.23
C GLN A 292 14.87 47.94 -5.34
N LEU A 293 15.07 46.75 -5.93
CA LEU A 293 15.83 45.69 -5.27
C LEU A 293 17.26 46.15 -5.04
N THR A 294 17.67 46.29 -3.78
CA THR A 294 19.06 46.64 -3.47
C THR A 294 19.99 45.48 -3.80
N PHE A 295 21.27 45.78 -4.04
CA PHE A 295 22.30 44.76 -4.25
C PHE A 295 22.41 43.77 -3.07
N ILE A 296 22.10 44.23 -1.85
CA ILE A 296 22.10 43.41 -0.64
C ILE A 296 20.96 42.39 -0.65
N ASN A 297 19.77 42.76 -1.14
CA ASN A 297 18.63 41.84 -1.28
C ASN A 297 19.00 40.68 -2.22
N ILE A 298 19.64 40.98 -3.34
CA ILE A 298 20.07 39.98 -4.34
C ILE A 298 21.10 39.00 -3.75
N ILE A 299 22.06 39.49 -2.96
CA ILE A 299 23.04 38.63 -2.30
C ILE A 299 22.36 37.71 -1.28
N GLY A 300 21.50 38.24 -0.42
CA GLY A 300 20.77 37.44 0.57
C GLY A 300 19.93 36.34 -0.08
N TYR A 301 19.33 36.65 -1.23
CA TYR A 301 18.60 35.69 -2.05
C TYR A 301 19.47 34.58 -2.65
N ALA A 302 20.64 34.92 -3.18
CA ALA A 302 21.57 33.92 -3.71
C ALA A 302 22.00 32.92 -2.61
N ILE A 303 22.27 33.42 -1.39
CA ILE A 303 22.62 32.60 -0.21
C ILE A 303 21.45 31.69 0.18
N ALA A 304 20.23 32.23 0.26
CA ALA A 304 19.04 31.44 0.61
C ALA A 304 18.74 30.34 -0.43
N ILE A 305 18.89 30.64 -1.72
CA ILE A 305 18.72 29.66 -2.82
C ILE A 305 19.76 28.53 -2.70
N ALA A 306 21.03 28.87 -2.50
CA ALA A 306 22.09 27.88 -2.33
C ALA A 306 21.80 26.95 -1.14
N GLY A 307 21.32 27.51 -0.02
CA GLY A 307 20.90 26.74 1.16
C GLY A 307 19.75 25.77 0.87
N VAL A 308 18.73 26.19 0.14
CA VAL A 308 17.59 25.32 -0.22
C VAL A 308 17.99 24.21 -1.19
N VAL A 309 18.86 24.52 -2.17
CA VAL A 309 19.41 23.50 -3.08
C VAL A 309 20.23 22.47 -2.31
N ALA A 310 21.07 22.92 -1.37
CA ALA A 310 21.84 22.03 -0.49
C ALA A 310 20.92 21.16 0.39
N TYR A 311 19.85 21.73 0.95
CA TYR A 311 18.84 21.00 1.72
C TYR A 311 18.18 19.90 0.91
N ASN A 312 17.75 20.20 -0.31
CA ASN A 312 17.11 19.24 -1.19
C ASN A 312 18.05 18.10 -1.56
N ASN A 313 19.29 18.43 -1.93
CA ASN A 313 20.31 17.42 -2.24
C ASN A 313 20.62 16.53 -1.03
N HIS A 314 20.63 17.09 0.18
CA HIS A 314 20.84 16.33 1.41
C HIS A 314 19.65 15.43 1.74
N LYS A 315 18.42 15.95 1.69
CA LYS A 315 17.20 15.18 1.99
C LYS A 315 16.88 14.12 0.94
N LEU A 316 17.33 14.31 -0.31
CA LEU A 316 17.29 13.28 -1.36
C LEU A 316 18.30 12.15 -1.09
N LYS A 317 19.48 12.45 -0.53
CA LYS A 317 20.49 11.45 -0.16
C LYS A 317 20.20 10.74 1.17
N VAL A 318 19.55 11.42 2.11
CA VAL A 318 19.28 10.94 3.48
C VAL A 318 17.88 10.36 3.64
N LYS A 319 17.07 10.30 2.58
CA LYS A 319 15.86 9.46 2.63
C LYS A 319 16.32 8.01 2.85
N PRO A 320 15.90 7.33 3.95
CA PRO A 320 15.61 5.92 3.82
C PRO A 320 14.66 5.82 2.62
N GLN A 321 14.89 4.89 1.69
CA GLN A 321 13.89 4.53 0.70
C GLN A 321 12.52 4.58 1.38
N ALA A 322 11.64 5.46 0.88
CA ALA A 322 10.29 5.54 1.39
C ALA A 322 9.73 4.12 1.30
N ASN A 323 9.42 3.54 2.46
CA ASN A 323 8.84 2.22 2.57
C ASN A 323 7.66 2.14 1.59
N PRO A 324 7.69 1.27 0.56
CA PRO A 324 6.57 1.11 -0.38
C PRO A 324 5.27 0.67 0.30
N GLN A 325 5.35 0.28 1.58
CA GLN A 325 4.31 -0.44 2.30
C GLN A 325 3.05 0.39 2.64
N GLN A 326 3.10 1.72 2.74
CA GLN A 326 1.93 2.47 3.28
C GLN A 326 0.91 2.92 2.21
N GLY A 327 1.31 2.93 0.94
CA GLY A 327 0.40 3.15 -0.20
C GLY A 327 -0.32 1.89 -0.67
N ASP A 328 0.30 0.73 -0.41
CA ASP A 328 -0.21 -0.61 -0.74
C ASP A 328 -1.12 -1.15 0.35
N GLU A 329 -0.85 -0.94 1.64
CA GLU A 329 -1.77 -1.35 2.73
C GLU A 329 -3.18 -0.72 2.61
N ASN A 330 -3.29 0.53 2.15
CA ASN A 330 -4.60 1.17 1.96
C ASN A 330 -5.30 0.83 0.65
N LYS A 331 -4.55 0.44 -0.38
CA LYS A 331 -5.12 -0.14 -1.62
C LYS A 331 -5.67 -1.55 -1.34
N PHE A 332 -5.00 -2.24 -0.42
CA PHE A 332 -5.34 -3.56 0.05
C PHE A 332 -6.57 -3.57 0.99
N LEU A 333 -6.81 -2.48 1.74
CA LEU A 333 -7.98 -2.33 2.62
C LEU A 333 -9.28 -1.83 1.91
N LEU A 334 -9.19 -1.19 0.74
CA LEU A 334 -10.34 -0.58 0.06
C LEU A 334 -11.01 -1.45 -1.04
N GLY A 335 -10.50 -2.65 -1.31
CA GLY A 335 -11.16 -3.60 -2.22
C GLY A 335 -11.29 -3.13 -3.68
N GLU A 336 -10.55 -2.10 -4.09
CA GLU A 336 -10.32 -1.76 -5.49
C GLU A 336 -8.90 -2.19 -5.86
N ILE A 337 -8.76 -3.39 -6.44
CA ILE A 337 -7.72 -3.79 -7.41
C ILE A 337 -8.08 -5.17 -7.99
N ASP A 338 -8.11 -5.22 -9.32
CA ASP A 338 -8.02 -6.45 -10.13
C ASP A 338 -6.70 -7.18 -9.84
N PRO A 339 -6.70 -8.52 -9.74
CA PRO A 339 -5.64 -9.32 -9.08
C PRO A 339 -4.25 -9.33 -9.75
N GLU A 340 -3.87 -8.36 -10.57
CA GLU A 340 -2.60 -8.42 -11.30
C GLU A 340 -1.87 -7.14 -11.70
N ARG A 341 -2.33 -5.95 -11.29
CA ARG A 341 -1.58 -4.72 -11.60
C ARG A 341 -0.51 -4.42 -10.54
N MET A 342 0.59 -5.18 -10.57
CA MET A 342 1.89 -4.73 -10.07
C MET A 342 2.61 -4.04 -11.25
N GLU A 343 2.61 -2.70 -11.28
CA GLU A 343 3.40 -1.93 -12.25
C GLU A 343 4.89 -2.09 -11.94
N GLU A 344 5.66 -2.63 -12.89
CA GLU A 344 7.10 -2.36 -13.03
C GLU A 344 7.28 -0.89 -13.45
N PRO A 345 8.24 -0.13 -12.88
CA PRO A 345 8.59 1.18 -13.41
C PRO A 345 9.49 1.04 -14.65
N ASP A 346 9.08 1.69 -15.74
CA ASP A 346 9.81 1.81 -17.03
C ASP A 346 11.29 2.19 -16.86
N CYS A 347 12.17 1.42 -17.50
CA CYS A 347 13.55 1.82 -17.77
C CYS A 347 13.59 2.79 -18.97
N PRO A 348 14.36 3.89 -18.93
CA PRO A 348 14.48 4.79 -20.07
C PRO A 348 15.39 4.19 -21.16
N GLU A 349 14.87 4.12 -22.38
CA GLU A 349 15.63 3.85 -23.60
C GLU A 349 16.66 4.97 -23.89
N GLY A 350 17.87 4.58 -24.29
CA GLY A 350 18.91 5.53 -24.67
C GLY A 350 20.19 4.92 -25.24
N SER A 351 20.19 4.76 -26.57
CA SER A 351 21.33 4.79 -27.52
C SER A 351 22.49 3.78 -27.38
N ALA A 352 22.61 2.98 -28.43
CA ALA A 352 23.78 2.19 -28.79
C ALA A 352 25.05 3.05 -28.99
N SER A 353 26.16 2.58 -28.43
CA SER A 353 27.49 2.79 -29.02
C SER A 353 28.38 1.59 -28.72
N ASP A 354 28.96 1.09 -29.79
CA ASP A 354 29.83 -0.06 -29.97
C ASP A 354 31.14 0.00 -29.14
N ARG A 355 31.45 -1.09 -28.41
CA ARG A 355 32.80 -1.68 -28.29
C ARG A 355 32.80 -2.91 -27.37
N GLY A 356 33.33 -4.02 -27.89
CA GLY A 356 33.44 -5.30 -27.20
C GLY A 356 34.36 -5.29 -25.97
N GLY A 357 34.08 -6.22 -25.05
CA GLY A 357 34.89 -6.52 -23.87
C GLY A 357 34.04 -7.11 -22.74
N GLU A 358 34.19 -8.42 -22.51
CA GLU A 358 33.92 -9.18 -21.28
C GLU A 358 32.55 -9.03 -20.59
N ARG A 359 31.78 -10.12 -20.62
CA ARG A 359 30.52 -10.32 -19.87
C ARG A 359 30.82 -10.38 -18.37
N GLN A 360 30.71 -9.26 -17.66
CA GLN A 360 30.65 -9.24 -16.19
C GLN A 360 29.24 -9.65 -15.73
N THR A 361 29.18 -10.75 -15.01
CA THR A 361 28.00 -11.29 -14.31
C THR A 361 27.63 -10.37 -13.15
N ALA A 362 26.43 -9.80 -13.16
CA ALA A 362 25.88 -9.05 -12.03
C ALA A 362 25.55 -10.03 -10.89
N SER A 363 26.44 -10.12 -9.90
CA SER A 363 26.24 -10.88 -8.67
C SER A 363 25.36 -10.09 -7.70
N LEU A 364 24.37 -10.76 -7.08
CA LEU A 364 23.52 -10.18 -6.03
C LEU A 364 24.38 -9.89 -4.78
N PRO A 365 24.50 -8.63 -4.31
CA PRO A 365 25.16 -8.34 -3.05
C PRO A 365 24.19 -8.62 -1.89
N LEU A 366 24.21 -9.86 -1.39
CA LEU A 366 23.46 -10.25 -0.19
C LEU A 366 24.03 -9.56 1.07
N PRO A 367 23.21 -9.13 2.05
CA PRO A 367 23.69 -8.51 3.28
C PRO A 367 24.50 -9.47 4.15
N ALA A 368 25.44 -8.92 4.92
CA ALA A 368 26.26 -9.68 5.86
C ALA A 368 25.43 -10.51 6.85
N ALA A 369 24.36 -9.95 7.43
CA ALA A 369 23.49 -10.67 8.37
C ALA A 369 22.77 -11.87 7.73
N PHE A 370 22.41 -11.77 6.44
CA PHE A 370 21.82 -12.89 5.72
C PHE A 370 22.87 -13.95 5.40
N LEU A 371 24.08 -13.55 4.99
CA LEU A 371 25.19 -14.49 4.77
C LEU A 371 25.57 -15.25 6.04
N GLU A 372 25.55 -14.58 7.20
CA GLU A 372 25.76 -15.18 8.51
C GLU A 372 24.67 -16.22 8.81
N PHE A 373 23.40 -15.87 8.67
CA PHE A 373 22.28 -16.82 8.79
C PHE A 373 22.39 -18.02 7.85
N LEU A 374 22.76 -17.81 6.59
CA LEU A 374 22.99 -18.89 5.64
C LEU A 374 24.11 -19.81 6.12
N SER A 375 25.21 -19.23 6.62
CA SER A 375 26.33 -20.00 7.16
C SER A 375 25.94 -20.80 8.41
N GLU A 376 25.19 -20.22 9.34
CA GLU A 376 24.70 -20.87 10.56
C GLU A 376 23.76 -22.04 10.25
N ASN A 377 22.97 -21.93 9.19
CA ASN A 377 22.02 -22.95 8.74
C ASN A 377 22.61 -23.91 7.68
N GLY A 378 23.90 -23.80 7.37
CA GLY A 378 24.58 -24.65 6.39
C GLY A 378 24.07 -24.51 4.95
N LEU A 379 23.51 -23.34 4.60
CA LEU A 379 22.97 -23.03 3.28
C LEU A 379 24.02 -22.33 2.42
N ASP A 380 24.21 -22.81 1.19
CA ASP A 380 25.13 -22.19 0.24
C ASP A 380 24.55 -20.87 -0.31
N PRO A 381 25.21 -19.71 -0.14
CA PRO A 381 24.79 -18.44 -0.73
C PRO A 381 24.61 -18.49 -2.25
N ALA A 382 25.29 -19.40 -2.95
CA ALA A 382 25.14 -19.58 -4.39
C ALA A 382 23.70 -19.89 -4.81
N VAL A 383 22.91 -20.52 -3.95
CA VAL A 383 21.48 -20.82 -4.18
C VAL A 383 20.69 -19.56 -4.54
N TYR A 384 21.03 -18.42 -3.95
CA TYR A 384 20.37 -17.14 -4.21
C TYR A 384 20.96 -16.39 -5.40
N SER A 385 22.22 -16.68 -5.77
CA SER A 385 22.83 -16.13 -6.98
C SER A 385 22.21 -16.69 -8.27
N MET A 386 21.65 -17.91 -8.20
CA MET A 386 20.92 -18.57 -9.29
C MET A 386 19.49 -18.03 -9.49
N ALA A 387 19.07 -17.03 -8.72
CA ALA A 387 17.73 -16.48 -8.78
C ALA A 387 17.31 -15.94 -10.15
N ALA A 388 18.27 -15.41 -10.92
CA ALA A 388 18.01 -14.89 -12.27
C ALA A 388 17.84 -16.00 -13.32
N THR A 389 18.25 -17.24 -13.02
CA THR A 389 18.21 -18.35 -13.98
C THR A 389 17.01 -19.27 -13.79
N ILE A 390 16.30 -19.15 -12.67
CA ILE A 390 15.14 -20.00 -12.37
C ILE A 390 13.98 -19.63 -13.31
N PRO A 391 13.45 -20.59 -14.09
CA PRO A 391 12.30 -20.34 -14.94
C PRO A 391 11.06 -20.02 -14.11
N ARG A 392 10.14 -19.28 -14.71
CA ARG A 392 8.81 -19.09 -14.15
C ARG A 392 7.94 -20.27 -14.59
N TYR A 393 7.14 -20.79 -13.67
CA TYR A 393 6.24 -21.91 -13.95
C TYR A 393 4.79 -21.44 -14.07
N ILE A 394 4.09 -22.00 -15.04
CA ILE A 394 2.66 -21.85 -15.21
C ILE A 394 2.02 -23.24 -15.21
N ARG A 395 0.80 -23.31 -14.68
CA ARG A 395 -0.07 -24.48 -14.81
C ARG A 395 -1.18 -24.18 -15.79
N LEU A 396 -1.39 -25.10 -16.73
CA LEU A 396 -2.51 -25.08 -17.65
C LEU A 396 -3.71 -25.75 -16.99
N LYS A 397 -4.90 -25.15 -17.13
CA LYS A 397 -6.13 -25.77 -16.65
C LYS A 397 -6.39 -27.07 -17.41
N PRO A 398 -6.78 -28.18 -16.74
CA PRO A 398 -7.08 -29.43 -17.42
C PRO A 398 -8.11 -29.25 -18.55
N GLY A 399 -7.84 -29.83 -19.72
CA GLY A 399 -8.72 -29.74 -20.91
C GLY A 399 -8.42 -28.57 -21.85
N MET A 400 -7.40 -27.76 -21.57
CA MET A 400 -7.00 -26.60 -22.38
C MET A 400 -5.75 -26.86 -23.23
N GLU A 401 -5.33 -28.12 -23.38
CA GLU A 401 -4.10 -28.52 -24.07
C GLU A 401 -4.11 -28.15 -25.57
N SER A 402 -5.28 -28.05 -26.19
CA SER A 402 -5.43 -27.62 -27.59
C SER A 402 -5.11 -26.14 -27.83
N GLN A 403 -5.05 -25.32 -26.77
CA GLN A 403 -4.83 -23.88 -26.85
C GLN A 403 -3.36 -23.48 -26.60
N ILE A 404 -2.46 -24.44 -26.44
CA ILE A 404 -1.02 -24.19 -26.19
C ILE A 404 -0.42 -23.27 -27.26
N ALA A 405 -0.70 -23.51 -28.54
CA ALA A 405 -0.16 -22.70 -29.64
C ALA A 405 -0.65 -21.23 -29.59
N GLU A 406 -1.90 -21.01 -29.15
CA GLU A 406 -2.45 -19.66 -28.96
C GLU A 406 -1.77 -18.96 -27.78
N ILE A 407 -1.55 -19.69 -26.68
CA ILE A 407 -0.87 -19.17 -25.48
C ILE A 407 0.60 -18.83 -25.77
N GLU A 408 1.31 -19.68 -26.53
CA GLU A 408 2.68 -19.42 -26.97
C GLU A 408 2.78 -18.15 -27.84
N ALA A 409 1.85 -17.99 -28.79
CA ALA A 409 1.78 -16.80 -29.63
C ALA A 409 1.50 -15.53 -28.82
N GLU A 410 0.65 -15.62 -27.80
CA GLU A 410 0.32 -14.51 -26.92
C GLU A 410 1.48 -14.11 -26.00
N LEU A 411 2.12 -15.08 -25.34
CA LEU A 411 3.24 -14.84 -24.43
C LEU A 411 4.54 -14.53 -25.17
N LYS A 412 4.59 -14.75 -26.48
CA LYS A 412 5.78 -14.58 -27.34
C LYS A 412 6.97 -15.42 -26.87
N CYS A 413 6.71 -16.57 -26.28
CA CYS A 413 7.72 -17.53 -25.84
C CYS A 413 7.20 -18.96 -26.03
N GLY A 414 8.10 -19.91 -26.25
CA GLY A 414 7.76 -21.34 -26.23
C GLY A 414 7.44 -21.80 -24.81
N LEU A 415 6.46 -22.70 -24.67
CA LEU A 415 6.11 -23.32 -23.40
C LEU A 415 6.86 -24.65 -23.25
N GLU A 416 7.86 -24.68 -22.37
CA GLU A 416 8.64 -25.89 -22.13
C GLU A 416 7.90 -26.80 -21.14
N LYS A 417 7.43 -27.97 -21.60
CA LYS A 417 6.70 -28.90 -20.74
C LYS A 417 7.60 -29.45 -19.62
N VAL A 418 7.13 -29.37 -18.38
CA VAL A 418 7.81 -29.96 -17.22
C VAL A 418 7.55 -31.47 -17.23
N SER A 419 8.57 -32.27 -17.53
CA SER A 419 8.44 -33.72 -17.76
C SER A 419 7.92 -34.51 -16.56
N TRP A 420 8.32 -34.10 -15.35
CA TRP A 420 8.01 -34.76 -14.09
C TRP A 420 6.72 -34.26 -13.42
N LEU A 421 6.10 -33.19 -13.97
CA LEU A 421 4.93 -32.54 -13.38
C LEU A 421 3.83 -32.30 -14.43
N PRO A 422 2.74 -33.08 -14.43
CA PRO A 422 1.69 -32.98 -15.44
C PRO A 422 0.98 -31.61 -15.42
N GLY A 423 0.77 -31.05 -16.61
CA GLY A 423 0.08 -29.76 -16.78
C GLY A 423 0.92 -28.52 -16.45
N PHE A 424 2.21 -28.69 -16.13
CA PHE A 424 3.12 -27.58 -15.87
C PHE A 424 4.01 -27.28 -17.07
N TYR A 425 4.25 -25.99 -17.28
CA TYR A 425 5.12 -25.47 -18.32
C TYR A 425 6.06 -24.42 -17.71
N ALA A 426 7.32 -24.48 -18.10
CA ALA A 426 8.34 -23.49 -17.80
C ALA A 426 8.33 -22.41 -18.88
N ILE A 427 8.47 -21.17 -18.44
CA ILE A 427 8.62 -19.97 -19.26
C ILE A 427 9.81 -19.15 -18.74
N PRO A 428 10.43 -18.32 -19.59
CA PRO A 428 11.50 -17.44 -19.15
C PRO A 428 11.06 -16.52 -18.00
N PRO A 429 11.94 -16.23 -17.01
CA PRO A 429 11.59 -15.49 -15.80
C PRO A 429 11.06 -14.07 -16.04
N GLU A 430 11.50 -13.43 -17.12
CA GLU A 430 11.14 -12.08 -17.57
C GLU A 430 9.71 -11.96 -18.12
N ILE A 431 9.08 -13.07 -18.54
CA ILE A 431 7.76 -13.05 -19.15
C ILE A 431 6.68 -12.82 -18.10
N GLN A 432 5.93 -11.73 -18.25
CA GLN A 432 4.76 -11.43 -17.44
C GLN A 432 3.51 -12.09 -18.03
N ILE A 433 2.86 -12.95 -17.24
CA ILE A 433 1.61 -13.60 -17.65
C ILE A 433 0.38 -12.72 -17.43
N ALA A 434 0.53 -11.61 -16.72
CA ALA A 434 -0.59 -10.82 -16.25
C ALA A 434 -1.38 -10.08 -17.33
N GLY A 435 -0.66 -9.65 -18.36
CA GLY A 435 -1.25 -9.01 -19.52
C GLY A 435 -1.97 -9.99 -20.45
N SER A 436 -1.82 -11.31 -20.25
CA SER A 436 -2.33 -12.30 -21.20
C SER A 436 -3.82 -12.57 -21.01
N THR A 437 -4.54 -12.64 -22.13
CA THR A 437 -5.92 -13.08 -22.22
C THR A 437 -6.07 -14.50 -21.69
N ALA A 438 -5.10 -15.39 -21.93
CA ALA A 438 -5.10 -16.73 -21.35
C ALA A 438 -5.11 -16.71 -19.82
N TYR A 439 -4.32 -15.83 -19.20
CA TYR A 439 -4.36 -15.68 -17.75
C TYR A 439 -5.67 -15.03 -17.30
N GLN A 440 -6.09 -13.92 -17.93
CA GLN A 440 -7.31 -13.18 -17.55
C GLN A 440 -8.58 -14.02 -17.64
N GLN A 441 -8.68 -14.89 -18.65
CA GLN A 441 -9.80 -15.83 -18.84
C GLN A 441 -9.69 -17.09 -17.97
N GLY A 442 -8.65 -17.21 -17.15
CA GLY A 442 -8.48 -18.34 -16.24
C GLY A 442 -8.07 -19.64 -16.93
N LYS A 443 -7.41 -19.57 -18.09
CA LYS A 443 -6.89 -20.75 -18.81
C LYS A 443 -5.57 -21.24 -18.22
N ILE A 444 -4.75 -20.30 -17.73
CA ILE A 444 -3.46 -20.55 -17.08
C ILE A 444 -3.38 -19.81 -15.74
N TYR A 445 -2.52 -20.30 -14.84
CA TYR A 445 -2.13 -19.54 -13.66
C TYR A 445 -0.71 -19.84 -13.21
N GLY A 446 -0.09 -18.84 -12.58
CA GLY A 446 1.27 -18.95 -12.05
C GLY A 446 1.29 -19.71 -10.73
N ILE A 447 2.10 -20.77 -10.68
CA ILE A 447 2.39 -21.53 -9.47
C ILE A 447 3.76 -22.18 -9.64
N ASP A 448 4.58 -22.17 -8.58
CA ASP A 448 5.90 -22.79 -8.60
C ASP A 448 5.79 -24.32 -8.74
N ALA A 449 6.66 -24.94 -9.53
CA ALA A 449 6.59 -26.38 -9.77
C ALA A 449 6.77 -27.22 -8.50
N ALA A 450 7.61 -26.78 -7.54
CA ALA A 450 7.71 -27.48 -6.26
C ALA A 450 6.39 -27.44 -5.48
N SER A 451 5.68 -26.30 -5.51
CA SER A 451 4.36 -26.19 -4.89
C SER A 451 3.33 -27.13 -5.54
N GLY A 452 3.42 -27.35 -6.86
CA GLY A 452 2.62 -28.34 -7.56
C GLY A 452 2.95 -29.78 -7.14
N ALA A 453 4.23 -30.08 -6.93
CA ALA A 453 4.71 -31.38 -6.44
C ALA A 453 4.10 -31.73 -5.07
N ALA A 454 4.02 -30.77 -4.15
CA ALA A 454 3.38 -30.96 -2.84
C ALA A 454 1.90 -31.37 -2.97
N ILE A 455 1.17 -30.82 -3.94
CA ILE A 455 -0.22 -31.19 -4.19
C ILE A 455 -0.34 -32.59 -4.80
N LEU A 456 0.55 -32.96 -5.73
CA LEU A 456 0.57 -34.32 -6.26
C LEU A 456 0.97 -35.36 -5.20
N ALA A 457 1.84 -35.00 -4.26
CA ALA A 457 2.22 -35.87 -3.15
C ALA A 457 1.02 -36.24 -2.26
N LEU A 458 0.04 -35.33 -2.13
CA LEU A 458 -1.18 -35.57 -1.34
C LEU A 458 -2.06 -36.66 -1.96
N ASP A 459 -1.96 -36.86 -3.29
CA ASP A 459 -2.66 -37.89 -4.05
C ASP A 459 -4.18 -37.81 -3.84
N VAL A 460 -4.76 -36.67 -4.22
CA VAL A 460 -6.19 -36.38 -4.09
C VAL A 460 -6.96 -37.12 -5.18
N LEU A 461 -8.04 -37.81 -4.80
CA LEU A 461 -8.92 -38.53 -5.71
C LEU A 461 -10.31 -37.86 -5.79
N PRO A 462 -11.02 -37.98 -6.93
CA PRO A 462 -12.40 -37.52 -7.03
C PRO A 462 -13.29 -38.19 -5.98
N GLY A 463 -13.98 -37.38 -5.18
CA GLY A 463 -14.81 -37.85 -4.07
C GLY A 463 -14.21 -37.58 -2.69
N ASP A 464 -12.91 -37.28 -2.60
CA ASP A 464 -12.24 -36.96 -1.34
C ASP A 464 -12.81 -35.69 -0.69
N HIS A 465 -12.82 -35.68 0.63
CA HIS A 465 -12.98 -34.51 1.46
C HIS A 465 -11.61 -33.97 1.84
N VAL A 466 -11.25 -32.82 1.26
CA VAL A 466 -9.92 -32.23 1.39
C VAL A 466 -9.97 -30.98 2.27
N LEU A 467 -8.98 -30.83 3.15
CA LEU A 467 -8.76 -29.65 3.98
C LEU A 467 -7.41 -29.01 3.63
N ASP A 468 -7.40 -27.69 3.47
CA ASP A 468 -6.21 -26.85 3.37
C ASP A 468 -6.23 -25.85 4.55
N LEU A 469 -5.35 -26.04 5.52
CA LEU A 469 -5.33 -25.27 6.78
C LEU A 469 -4.71 -23.87 6.66
N CYS A 470 -3.99 -23.62 5.57
CA CYS A 470 -3.30 -22.36 5.29
C CYS A 470 -3.51 -21.96 3.82
N ALA A 471 -4.78 -21.79 3.43
CA ALA A 471 -5.17 -21.85 2.04
C ALA A 471 -4.80 -20.60 1.21
N ALA A 472 -4.60 -19.44 1.82
CA ALA A 472 -4.40 -18.21 1.05
C ALA A 472 -2.93 -18.03 0.64
N PRO A 473 -2.60 -17.47 -0.54
CA PRO A 473 -3.46 -16.72 -1.46
C PRO A 473 -4.34 -17.56 -2.40
N GLY A 474 -4.21 -18.90 -2.41
CA GLY A 474 -5.19 -19.78 -3.08
C GLY A 474 -4.69 -20.56 -4.30
N ALA A 475 -3.42 -20.45 -4.72
CA ALA A 475 -2.93 -21.18 -5.89
C ALA A 475 -2.93 -22.71 -5.68
N LYS A 476 -2.46 -23.16 -4.51
CA LYS A 476 -2.51 -24.57 -4.08
C LYS A 476 -3.95 -25.07 -3.95
N LEU A 477 -4.82 -24.26 -3.34
CA LEU A 477 -6.26 -24.56 -3.23
C LEU A 477 -6.95 -24.69 -4.60
N CYS A 478 -6.64 -23.81 -5.57
CA CYS A 478 -7.14 -23.95 -6.93
C CYS A 478 -6.66 -25.27 -7.57
N MET A 479 -5.39 -25.64 -7.36
CA MET A 479 -4.87 -26.91 -7.87
C MET A 479 -5.55 -28.12 -7.23
N LEU A 480 -5.83 -28.08 -5.92
CA LEU A 480 -6.62 -29.11 -5.24
C LEU A 480 -8.03 -29.22 -5.82
N ALA A 481 -8.68 -28.07 -6.09
CA ALA A 481 -10.02 -28.04 -6.67
C ALA A 481 -10.05 -28.61 -8.10
N ASP A 482 -9.03 -28.33 -8.92
CA ASP A 482 -8.89 -28.92 -10.26
C ASP A 482 -8.76 -30.45 -10.19
N THR A 483 -7.95 -30.97 -9.26
CA THR A 483 -7.72 -32.41 -9.11
C THR A 483 -8.93 -33.14 -8.53
N LEU A 484 -9.66 -32.51 -7.61
CA LEU A 484 -10.87 -33.07 -6.99
C LEU A 484 -12.02 -33.26 -8.00
N GLY A 485 -12.11 -32.39 -9.01
CA GLY A 485 -13.09 -32.50 -10.09
C GLY A 485 -14.53 -32.23 -9.63
N THR A 486 -15.46 -33.14 -9.97
CA THR A 486 -16.90 -32.92 -9.82
C THR A 486 -17.53 -33.64 -8.62
N THR A 487 -16.75 -34.31 -7.77
CA THR A 487 -17.22 -35.06 -6.59
C THR A 487 -16.35 -34.73 -5.36
N GLY A 488 -16.89 -34.89 -4.15
CA GLY A 488 -16.18 -34.56 -2.90
C GLY A 488 -16.39 -33.11 -2.43
N SER A 489 -15.53 -32.64 -1.51
CA SER A 489 -15.58 -31.26 -0.99
C SER A 489 -14.21 -30.71 -0.64
N LEU A 490 -14.00 -29.41 -0.87
CA LEU A 490 -12.75 -28.73 -0.52
C LEU A 490 -12.98 -27.65 0.55
N THR A 491 -12.21 -27.70 1.63
CA THR A 491 -12.27 -26.73 2.74
C THR A 491 -10.97 -25.96 2.81
N GLY A 492 -11.02 -24.64 2.65
CA GLY A 492 -9.88 -23.76 2.85
C GLY A 492 -10.02 -22.94 4.13
N VAL A 493 -8.97 -22.87 4.92
CA VAL A 493 -8.89 -22.10 6.16
C VAL A 493 -7.70 -21.15 6.11
N ASP A 494 -7.87 -19.93 6.59
CA ASP A 494 -6.76 -18.99 6.79
C ASP A 494 -7.18 -17.92 7.80
N VAL A 495 -6.24 -17.41 8.60
CA VAL A 495 -6.51 -16.34 9.57
C VAL A 495 -6.71 -14.98 8.86
N ALA A 496 -6.08 -14.79 7.70
CA ALA A 496 -6.08 -13.52 6.99
C ALA A 496 -7.28 -13.41 6.04
N LYS A 497 -8.39 -12.84 6.55
CA LYS A 497 -9.63 -12.56 5.79
C LYS A 497 -9.39 -11.90 4.43
N HIS A 498 -8.41 -11.01 4.36
CA HIS A 498 -8.06 -10.30 3.15
C HIS A 498 -7.37 -11.19 2.10
N ARG A 499 -6.50 -12.13 2.52
CA ARG A 499 -5.84 -13.07 1.60
C ARG A 499 -6.86 -14.07 1.09
N LEU A 500 -7.80 -14.48 1.93
CA LEU A 500 -8.91 -15.34 1.52
C LEU A 500 -9.87 -14.65 0.54
N ALA A 501 -10.01 -13.33 0.60
CA ALA A 501 -10.77 -12.60 -0.43
C ALA A 501 -10.12 -12.73 -1.81
N ALA A 502 -8.78 -12.70 -1.88
CA ALA A 502 -8.03 -12.97 -3.12
C ALA A 502 -8.18 -14.43 -3.57
N CYS A 503 -8.11 -15.39 -2.63
CA CYS A 503 -8.38 -16.81 -2.90
C CYS A 503 -9.77 -17.01 -3.51
N ARG A 504 -10.81 -16.36 -2.95
CA ARG A 504 -12.16 -16.37 -3.51
C ARG A 504 -12.20 -15.82 -4.94
N THR A 505 -11.51 -14.71 -5.21
CA THR A 505 -11.43 -14.15 -6.57
C THR A 505 -10.77 -15.14 -7.53
N MET A 506 -9.71 -15.84 -7.11
CA MET A 506 -9.08 -16.88 -7.93
C MET A 506 -10.06 -18.04 -8.20
N LEU A 507 -10.71 -18.59 -7.17
CA LEU A 507 -11.69 -19.68 -7.34
C LEU A 507 -12.83 -19.29 -8.29
N GLN A 508 -13.30 -18.05 -8.24
CA GLN A 508 -14.33 -17.53 -9.15
C GLN A 508 -13.79 -17.39 -10.57
N LYS A 509 -12.60 -16.80 -10.73
CA LYS A 509 -11.95 -16.62 -12.03
C LYS A 509 -11.70 -17.95 -12.75
N TYR A 510 -11.25 -18.97 -12.02
CA TYR A 510 -10.97 -20.30 -12.59
C TYR A 510 -12.22 -21.20 -12.65
N CYS A 511 -13.38 -20.74 -12.16
CA CYS A 511 -14.61 -21.52 -12.05
C CYS A 511 -14.46 -22.81 -11.21
N LEU A 512 -13.69 -22.75 -10.13
CA LEU A 512 -13.35 -23.89 -9.25
C LEU A 512 -14.01 -23.81 -7.85
N GLY A 513 -14.84 -22.81 -7.63
CA GLY A 513 -15.40 -22.55 -6.30
C GLY A 513 -16.63 -23.39 -5.93
N ASP A 514 -17.21 -24.16 -6.86
CA ASP A 514 -18.53 -24.78 -6.70
C ASP A 514 -18.64 -25.79 -5.54
N ARG A 515 -17.56 -26.51 -5.23
CA ARG A 515 -17.47 -27.46 -4.11
C ARG A 515 -16.60 -26.97 -2.96
N THR A 516 -16.17 -25.72 -3.02
CA THR A 516 -15.21 -25.15 -2.10
C THR A 516 -15.91 -24.31 -1.04
N ARG A 517 -15.44 -24.40 0.20
CA ARG A 517 -15.87 -23.56 1.32
C ARG A 517 -14.66 -22.94 2.00
N LEU A 518 -14.73 -21.64 2.27
CA LEU A 518 -13.63 -20.86 2.86
C LEU A 518 -14.04 -20.32 4.22
N PHE A 519 -13.20 -20.61 5.22
CA PHE A 519 -13.35 -20.14 6.60
C PHE A 519 -12.22 -19.19 6.98
N VAL A 520 -12.58 -18.08 7.61
CA VAL A 520 -11.62 -17.24 8.32
C VAL A 520 -11.56 -17.77 9.75
N ALA A 521 -10.45 -18.41 10.10
CA ALA A 521 -10.23 -19.01 11.42
C ALA A 521 -8.75 -19.23 11.68
N ASP A 522 -8.39 -19.45 12.94
CA ASP A 522 -7.07 -19.96 13.31
C ASP A 522 -6.98 -21.44 12.94
N GLY A 523 -6.05 -21.79 12.05
CA GLY A 523 -5.84 -23.17 11.60
C GLY A 523 -5.37 -24.11 12.72
N THR A 524 -4.81 -23.59 13.81
CA THR A 524 -4.40 -24.40 14.98
C THR A 524 -5.58 -24.85 15.84
N LEU A 525 -6.71 -24.14 15.76
CA LEU A 525 -7.91 -24.37 16.57
C LEU A 525 -9.13 -24.79 15.75
N PHE A 526 -9.01 -24.83 14.42
CA PHE A 526 -10.08 -25.18 13.51
C PHE A 526 -10.58 -26.61 13.77
N SER A 527 -11.91 -26.81 13.85
CA SER A 527 -12.52 -28.08 14.29
C SER A 527 -13.74 -28.53 13.47
N ILE A 528 -13.99 -27.91 12.30
CA ILE A 528 -15.16 -28.23 11.47
C ILE A 528 -14.86 -29.41 10.54
N LEU A 529 -15.72 -30.43 10.59
CA LEU A 529 -15.65 -31.66 9.77
C LEU A 529 -16.26 -31.49 8.37
N PRO A 530 -16.01 -32.44 7.43
CA PRO A 530 -16.73 -32.50 6.16
C PRO A 530 -18.24 -32.74 6.34
N VAL A 531 -19.05 -32.10 5.49
CA VAL A 531 -20.52 -32.05 5.62
C VAL A 531 -21.22 -33.41 5.47
N ASN A 532 -20.68 -34.32 4.66
CA ASN A 532 -21.33 -35.62 4.41
C ASN A 532 -21.29 -36.59 5.61
N SER A 533 -20.55 -36.27 6.67
CA SER A 533 -20.42 -37.08 7.87
C SER A 533 -21.75 -37.29 8.64
N ARG A 534 -22.64 -36.29 8.63
CA ARG A 534 -23.87 -36.29 9.47
C ARG A 534 -25.13 -36.81 8.78
N MET A 535 -25.21 -36.82 7.44
CA MET A 535 -26.41 -37.31 6.73
C MET A 535 -26.72 -38.78 7.05
N ARG A 536 -25.72 -39.61 7.36
CA ARG A 536 -25.95 -41.01 7.78
C ARG A 536 -26.66 -41.16 9.13
N ARG A 537 -26.68 -40.13 9.98
CA ARG A 537 -27.23 -40.21 11.35
C ARG A 537 -28.68 -39.71 11.44
N MET A 538 -29.13 -38.90 10.47
CA MET A 538 -30.38 -38.12 10.57
C MET A 538 -31.57 -38.69 9.79
N GLU A 539 -31.42 -39.77 9.01
CA GLU A 539 -32.54 -40.51 8.41
C GLU A 539 -33.49 -41.14 9.46
N GLY A 540 -33.16 -41.08 10.75
CA GLY A 540 -33.95 -41.66 11.86
C GLY A 540 -34.84 -40.70 12.65
N SER A 541 -34.88 -39.39 12.37
CA SER A 541 -35.66 -38.45 13.20
C SER A 541 -36.34 -37.36 12.37
N ILE A 542 -37.55 -37.65 11.92
CA ILE A 542 -38.52 -36.65 11.43
C ILE A 542 -39.05 -35.90 12.65
N GLY A 543 -38.75 -34.62 12.77
CA GLY A 543 -39.22 -33.79 13.87
C GLY A 543 -39.14 -32.30 13.57
N VAL A 544 -40.29 -31.75 13.17
CA VAL A 544 -40.87 -30.41 13.46
C VAL A 544 -40.04 -29.15 13.15
N GLU A 545 -40.71 -28.26 12.41
CA GLU A 545 -40.31 -26.91 12.03
C GLU A 545 -39.84 -26.03 13.21
N GLU A 546 -38.65 -25.45 13.08
CA GLU A 546 -38.31 -24.17 13.70
C GLU A 546 -37.72 -23.21 12.67
N ASN A 547 -38.15 -21.96 12.75
CA ASN A 547 -37.88 -20.84 11.85
C ASN A 547 -36.41 -20.34 11.96
N GLY A 548 -35.44 -21.23 11.67
CA GLY A 548 -34.00 -21.03 11.81
C GLY A 548 -33.26 -20.96 10.47
N SER A 549 -32.23 -20.10 10.39
CA SER A 549 -31.53 -19.71 9.16
C SER A 549 -30.78 -20.84 8.43
N THR A 550 -31.40 -21.47 7.44
CA THR A 550 -30.71 -22.38 6.51
C THR A 550 -29.75 -21.64 5.57
N PHE A 551 -28.69 -22.32 5.11
CA PHE A 551 -27.80 -21.80 4.09
C PHE A 551 -28.49 -21.77 2.73
N ARG A 552 -28.69 -20.56 2.19
CA ARG A 552 -29.16 -20.36 0.81
C ARG A 552 -27.98 -20.40 -0.16
N GLU A 553 -28.26 -20.46 -1.46
CA GLU A 553 -27.23 -20.30 -2.48
C GLU A 553 -26.41 -19.02 -2.22
N TRP A 554 -25.08 -19.15 -2.29
CA TRP A 554 -24.18 -18.06 -1.93
C TRP A 554 -24.33 -16.90 -2.92
N THR A 555 -24.54 -15.69 -2.41
CA THR A 555 -24.59 -14.48 -3.22
C THR A 555 -23.51 -13.48 -2.81
N SER A 556 -22.92 -12.78 -3.77
CA SER A 556 -21.92 -11.73 -3.51
C SER A 556 -22.47 -10.52 -2.74
N ARG A 557 -23.80 -10.31 -2.76
CA ARG A 557 -24.46 -9.21 -2.05
C ARG A 557 -24.77 -9.60 -0.59
N ARG A 558 -23.97 -9.08 0.35
CA ARG A 558 -24.28 -9.15 1.78
C ARG A 558 -25.58 -8.39 2.09
N SER A 559 -26.49 -9.03 2.82
CA SER A 559 -27.72 -8.41 3.33
C SER A 559 -27.38 -7.21 4.21
N TRP A 560 -28.24 -6.18 4.17
CA TRP A 560 -28.09 -4.97 4.99
C TRP A 560 -27.96 -5.28 6.49
N LYS A 561 -28.66 -6.32 6.98
CA LYS A 561 -28.58 -6.78 8.37
C LYS A 561 -27.19 -7.33 8.73
N ASP A 562 -26.56 -8.08 7.82
CA ASP A 562 -25.20 -8.60 8.02
C ASP A 562 -24.17 -7.46 8.04
N ARG A 563 -24.34 -6.47 7.15
CA ARG A 563 -23.52 -5.25 7.13
C ARG A 563 -23.62 -4.46 8.44
N GLN A 564 -24.81 -4.38 9.04
CA GLN A 564 -25.00 -3.73 10.34
C GLN A 564 -24.36 -4.52 11.49
N LYS A 565 -24.47 -5.86 11.51
CA LYS A 565 -23.78 -6.70 12.50
C LYS A 565 -22.26 -6.55 12.40
N THR A 566 -21.70 -6.54 11.18
CA THR A 566 -20.25 -6.32 11.00
C THR A 566 -19.83 -4.91 11.42
N LYS A 567 -20.66 -3.89 11.15
CA LYS A 567 -20.41 -2.51 11.63
C LYS A 567 -20.44 -2.43 13.15
N LYS A 568 -21.35 -3.14 13.82
CA LYS A 568 -21.44 -3.18 15.28
C LYS A 568 -20.28 -3.95 15.92
N ALA A 569 -19.79 -5.02 15.29
CA ALA A 569 -18.58 -5.74 15.70
C ALA A 569 -17.32 -4.88 15.53
N ASN A 570 -17.18 -4.17 14.40
CA ASN A 570 -16.04 -3.29 14.13
C ASN A 570 -16.05 -1.98 14.96
N ALA A 571 -17.20 -1.57 15.50
CA ALA A 571 -17.30 -0.41 16.39
C ALA A 571 -16.66 -0.65 17.77
N ASN A 572 -16.44 -1.91 18.15
CA ASN A 572 -15.76 -2.28 19.39
C ASN A 572 -14.21 -2.28 19.27
N GLY A 573 -13.67 -1.64 18.21
CA GLY A 573 -12.24 -1.53 17.94
C GLY A 573 -11.64 -2.77 17.23
N PRO A 574 -10.43 -2.65 16.66
CA PRO A 574 -9.69 -3.82 16.20
C PRO A 574 -9.21 -4.57 17.44
N GLN A 575 -10.05 -5.48 17.94
CA GLN A 575 -9.53 -6.52 18.81
C GLN A 575 -8.51 -7.29 17.96
N HIS A 576 -7.26 -7.33 18.41
CA HIS A 576 -6.39 -8.48 18.14
C HIS A 576 -7.30 -9.70 18.23
N LEU A 577 -7.44 -10.49 17.15
CA LEU A 577 -8.24 -11.70 17.15
C LEU A 577 -7.71 -12.58 18.29
N LEU A 578 -8.32 -12.43 19.47
CA LEU A 578 -8.13 -13.32 20.60
C LEU A 578 -8.54 -14.70 20.10
N ALA A 579 -7.77 -15.71 20.48
CA ALA A 579 -7.83 -17.12 20.07
C ALA A 579 -9.17 -17.85 20.38
N THR A 580 -10.29 -17.12 20.51
CA THR A 580 -11.63 -17.57 20.88
C THR A 580 -12.71 -17.14 19.87
N SER A 581 -12.36 -16.52 18.73
CA SER A 581 -13.34 -16.16 17.71
C SER A 581 -13.83 -17.39 16.94
N GLU A 582 -15.14 -17.64 16.93
CA GLU A 582 -15.78 -18.68 16.12
C GLU A 582 -15.39 -18.54 14.62
N PRO A 583 -15.17 -19.65 13.90
CA PRO A 583 -14.80 -19.64 12.49
C PRO A 583 -15.84 -18.91 11.63
N GLU A 584 -15.42 -17.90 10.85
CA GLU A 584 -16.31 -17.13 9.98
C GLU A 584 -16.32 -17.73 8.55
N LEU A 585 -17.46 -18.28 8.11
CA LEU A 585 -17.64 -18.73 6.74
C LEU A 585 -17.83 -17.54 5.78
N ILE A 586 -16.92 -17.35 4.83
CA ILE A 586 -16.91 -16.19 3.91
C ILE A 586 -17.31 -16.52 2.48
N TYR A 587 -17.15 -17.78 2.07
CA TYR A 587 -17.47 -18.28 0.74
C TYR A 587 -17.86 -19.75 0.81
N TYR A 588 -18.88 -20.13 0.04
CA TYR A 588 -19.20 -21.52 -0.21
C TYR A 588 -19.85 -21.66 -1.58
N GLY A 589 -19.44 -22.67 -2.34
CA GLY A 589 -20.05 -22.99 -3.62
C GLY A 589 -21.41 -23.69 -3.49
N LYS A 590 -22.13 -23.81 -4.60
CA LYS A 590 -23.49 -24.38 -4.65
C LYS A 590 -23.50 -25.85 -4.24
N HIS A 591 -22.49 -26.61 -4.68
CA HIS A 591 -22.34 -28.04 -4.39
C HIS A 591 -21.30 -28.32 -3.28
N SER A 592 -21.00 -27.33 -2.44
CA SER A 592 -20.14 -27.49 -1.25
C SER A 592 -20.73 -28.37 -0.15
N GLY A 593 -21.99 -28.81 -0.32
CA GLY A 593 -22.77 -29.53 0.68
C GLY A 593 -23.50 -28.61 1.67
N LEU A 594 -23.20 -27.31 1.71
CA LEU A 594 -23.77 -26.41 2.72
C LEU A 594 -25.18 -25.94 2.38
N VAL A 595 -25.54 -25.81 1.10
CA VAL A 595 -26.85 -25.27 0.68
C VAL A 595 -27.98 -26.18 1.17
N GLY A 596 -28.93 -25.62 1.92
CA GLY A 596 -30.05 -26.33 2.53
C GLY A 596 -29.82 -26.78 3.97
N LEU A 597 -28.59 -26.74 4.50
CA LEU A 597 -28.29 -27.13 5.88
C LEU A 597 -28.54 -26.01 6.88
N CYS A 598 -28.86 -26.38 8.12
CA CYS A 598 -28.95 -25.46 9.24
C CYS A 598 -27.56 -25.02 9.69
N LYS A 599 -27.42 -23.73 10.03
CA LYS A 599 -26.13 -23.16 10.48
C LYS A 599 -25.58 -23.83 11.74
N SER A 600 -26.45 -24.17 12.69
CA SER A 600 -26.09 -24.88 13.93
C SER A 600 -25.36 -26.19 13.67
N ASP A 601 -25.70 -26.88 12.58
CA ASP A 601 -25.21 -28.23 12.30
C ASP A 601 -23.82 -28.21 11.67
N VAL A 602 -23.44 -27.09 11.05
CA VAL A 602 -22.16 -26.88 10.38
C VAL A 602 -21.09 -26.37 11.34
N PHE A 603 -21.45 -25.50 12.28
CA PHE A 603 -20.50 -24.90 13.24
C PHE A 603 -20.32 -25.71 14.53
N CYS A 604 -20.85 -26.94 14.58
CA CYS A 604 -20.67 -27.81 15.74
C CYS A 604 -19.22 -28.36 15.75
N PRO A 605 -18.41 -28.06 16.79
CA PRO A 605 -17.02 -28.51 16.86
C PRO A 605 -16.93 -30.03 16.94
N SER A 606 -15.92 -30.63 16.30
CA SER A 606 -15.68 -32.07 16.36
C SER A 606 -15.29 -32.51 17.77
N VAL A 607 -15.88 -33.62 18.24
CA VAL A 607 -15.30 -34.40 19.34
C VAL A 607 -14.19 -35.29 18.77
N ASP A 608 -13.09 -35.47 19.50
CA ASP A 608 -11.85 -36.08 18.98
C ASP A 608 -12.05 -37.47 18.33
N ASP A 609 -12.96 -38.29 18.86
CA ASP A 609 -13.30 -39.61 18.29
C ASP A 609 -14.08 -39.54 16.97
N GLU A 610 -14.85 -38.47 16.71
CA GLU A 610 -15.64 -38.34 15.48
C GLU A 610 -14.75 -38.11 14.25
N ALA A 611 -13.60 -37.45 14.42
CA ALA A 611 -12.68 -37.17 13.33
C ALA A 611 -12.02 -38.43 12.76
N CYS A 612 -11.78 -39.46 13.59
CA CYS A 612 -11.16 -40.72 13.12
C CYS A 612 -12.04 -41.46 12.09
N THR A 613 -13.37 -41.38 12.22
CA THR A 613 -14.32 -42.04 11.31
C THR A 613 -14.87 -41.13 10.21
N SER A 614 -14.95 -39.83 10.49
CA SER A 614 -15.69 -38.88 9.65
C SER A 614 -14.94 -37.57 9.37
N GLY A 615 -13.64 -37.56 9.62
CA GLY A 615 -12.71 -36.49 9.27
C GLY A 615 -12.40 -36.41 7.78
N TYR A 616 -11.41 -35.58 7.45
CA TYR A 616 -10.99 -35.38 6.07
C TYR A 616 -10.18 -36.58 5.56
N ASP A 617 -10.37 -36.92 4.28
CA ASP A 617 -9.60 -37.93 3.57
C ASP A 617 -8.16 -37.48 3.36
N LYS A 618 -8.00 -36.19 3.06
CA LYS A 618 -6.74 -35.54 2.71
C LYS A 618 -6.61 -34.19 3.41
N VAL A 619 -5.44 -33.92 3.98
CA VAL A 619 -5.14 -32.63 4.64
C VAL A 619 -3.84 -32.06 4.09
N LEU A 620 -3.86 -30.80 3.67
CA LEU A 620 -2.70 -30.01 3.30
C LEU A 620 -2.40 -29.00 4.41
N VAL A 621 -1.15 -29.01 4.87
CA VAL A 621 -0.60 -28.03 5.80
C VAL A 621 0.58 -27.33 5.11
N ASP A 622 0.26 -26.31 4.31
CA ASP A 622 1.24 -25.39 3.72
C ASP A 622 1.57 -24.29 4.72
N ALA A 623 2.40 -24.61 5.71
CA ALA A 623 2.52 -23.79 6.91
C ALA A 623 3.21 -22.45 6.65
N GLU A 624 2.84 -21.43 7.45
CA GLU A 624 3.55 -20.15 7.45
C GLU A 624 5.01 -20.38 7.84
N CYS A 625 5.91 -19.84 7.02
CA CYS A 625 7.35 -20.10 7.08
C CYS A 625 8.15 -18.77 7.08
N THR A 626 9.46 -18.81 7.30
CA THR A 626 10.36 -17.64 7.13
C THR A 626 10.51 -17.17 5.67
N HIS A 627 10.13 -18.02 4.71
CA HIS A 627 10.21 -17.81 3.26
C HIS A 627 11.64 -17.71 2.71
N ASP A 628 12.63 -18.22 3.44
CA ASP A 628 14.05 -18.28 3.07
C ASP A 628 14.33 -19.20 1.87
N GLY A 629 13.42 -20.12 1.52
CA GLY A 629 13.48 -20.89 0.28
C GLY A 629 12.82 -20.19 -0.92
N SER A 630 11.96 -19.20 -0.68
CA SER A 630 11.28 -18.49 -1.76
C SER A 630 12.15 -17.36 -2.30
N ILE A 631 12.92 -17.66 -3.35
CA ILE A 631 13.81 -16.70 -3.99
C ILE A 631 13.07 -15.42 -4.42
N LYS A 632 11.87 -15.54 -5.00
CA LYS A 632 11.05 -14.38 -5.37
C LYS A 632 10.69 -13.52 -4.15
N HIS A 633 10.49 -14.11 -2.97
CA HIS A 633 10.29 -13.34 -1.75
C HIS A 633 11.57 -12.69 -1.26
N ILE A 634 12.72 -13.35 -1.42
CA ILE A 634 14.02 -12.77 -1.06
C ILE A 634 14.38 -11.59 -1.95
N GLN A 635 14.18 -11.71 -3.26
CA GLN A 635 14.39 -10.62 -4.22
C GLN A 635 13.51 -9.40 -3.90
N LYS A 636 12.30 -9.58 -3.36
CA LYS A 636 11.47 -8.44 -2.92
C LYS A 636 12.14 -7.62 -1.82
N PHE A 637 13.01 -8.21 -0.98
CA PHE A 637 13.72 -7.49 0.06
C PHE A 637 14.85 -6.59 -0.46
N GLU A 638 15.33 -6.80 -1.69
CA GLU A 638 16.20 -5.84 -2.37
C GLU A 638 15.48 -4.49 -2.55
N PHE A 639 14.19 -4.54 -2.88
CA PHE A 639 13.33 -3.37 -3.06
C PHE A 639 12.71 -2.87 -1.74
N TRP A 640 12.42 -3.76 -0.78
CA TRP A 640 11.78 -3.42 0.51
C TRP A 640 12.75 -3.05 1.63
N GLY A 641 14.05 -3.25 1.42
CA GLY A 641 15.11 -2.92 2.36
C GLY A 641 15.45 -4.06 3.34
N TRP A 642 16.75 -4.26 3.54
CA TRP A 642 17.34 -5.35 4.31
C TRP A 642 17.03 -5.35 5.82
N LYS A 643 16.61 -4.22 6.39
CA LYS A 643 16.08 -4.18 7.78
C LYS A 643 14.77 -4.96 7.94
N THR A 644 13.98 -5.08 6.87
CA THR A 644 12.75 -5.88 6.88
C THR A 644 13.06 -7.38 6.81
N LEU A 645 14.16 -7.75 6.14
CA LEU A 645 14.67 -9.13 6.12
C LEU A 645 15.06 -9.57 7.53
N ASP A 646 15.81 -8.72 8.25
CA ASP A 646 16.26 -8.98 9.62
C ASP A 646 15.09 -9.33 10.54
N ARG A 647 14.07 -8.46 10.62
CA ARG A 647 12.86 -8.69 11.42
C ARG A 647 11.97 -9.86 10.94
N ARG A 648 12.02 -10.24 9.65
CA ARG A 648 11.11 -11.26 9.09
C ARG A 648 11.71 -12.65 8.98
N VAL A 649 13.02 -12.73 8.85
CA VAL A 649 13.76 -13.96 8.55
C VAL A 649 14.81 -14.27 9.61
N LEU A 650 15.43 -13.24 10.21
CA LEU A 650 16.57 -13.39 11.12
C LEU A 650 16.22 -13.22 12.62
N ASP A 651 14.98 -12.84 12.93
CA ASP A 651 14.51 -12.65 14.30
C ASP A 651 14.30 -13.99 15.02
N ALA A 652 15.09 -14.25 16.06
CA ALA A 652 15.08 -15.49 16.82
C ALA A 652 13.76 -15.72 17.57
N GLU A 653 13.17 -14.68 18.16
CA GLU A 653 11.90 -14.79 18.92
C GLU A 653 10.74 -15.15 17.98
N ARG A 654 10.73 -14.56 16.78
CA ARG A 654 9.78 -14.92 15.74
C ARG A 654 9.97 -16.35 15.26
N THR A 655 11.21 -16.79 15.08
CA THR A 655 11.52 -18.14 14.59
C THR A 655 10.98 -19.19 15.55
N GLU A 656 11.14 -19.02 16.87
CA GLU A 656 10.57 -19.92 17.88
C GLU A 656 9.03 -19.95 17.84
N ASN A 657 8.39 -18.78 17.74
CA ASN A 657 6.94 -18.70 17.58
C ASN A 657 6.42 -19.39 16.31
N LEU A 658 7.17 -19.30 15.20
CA LEU A 658 6.84 -20.00 13.94
C LEU A 658 6.94 -21.52 14.08
N LEU A 659 7.94 -22.04 14.78
CA LEU A 659 8.08 -23.48 15.02
C LEU A 659 6.90 -24.03 15.83
N GLN A 660 6.51 -23.33 16.89
CA GLN A 660 5.33 -23.70 17.68
C GLN A 660 4.04 -23.65 16.85
N LEU A 661 3.87 -22.59 16.04
CA LEU A 661 2.74 -22.47 15.12
C LEU A 661 2.69 -23.63 14.12
N GLN A 662 3.81 -23.95 13.48
CA GLN A 662 3.93 -25.05 12.50
C GLN A 662 3.58 -26.40 13.14
N LEU A 663 4.09 -26.68 14.33
CA LEU A 663 3.78 -27.91 15.06
C LEU A 663 2.29 -27.99 15.43
N HIS A 664 1.69 -26.89 15.89
CA HIS A 664 0.26 -26.85 16.22
C HIS A 664 -0.62 -27.01 14.97
N LEU A 665 -0.26 -26.40 13.84
CA LEU A 665 -0.96 -26.56 12.56
C LEU A 665 -0.89 -28.02 12.08
N LEU A 666 0.29 -28.64 12.12
CA LEU A 666 0.50 -30.04 11.75
C LEU A 666 -0.31 -30.98 12.67
N THR A 667 -0.26 -30.73 13.97
CA THR A 667 -1.01 -31.48 14.98
C THR A 667 -2.52 -31.39 14.75
N ASN A 668 -3.05 -30.18 14.55
CA ASN A 668 -4.48 -29.99 14.32
C ASN A 668 -4.93 -30.59 12.97
N GLY A 669 -4.11 -30.45 11.92
CA GLY A 669 -4.36 -31.09 10.63
C GLY A 669 -4.45 -32.62 10.75
N PHE A 670 -3.54 -33.23 11.51
CA PHE A 670 -3.53 -34.67 11.75
C PHE A 670 -4.70 -35.14 12.64
N LYS A 671 -5.12 -34.30 13.59
CA LYS A 671 -6.32 -34.52 14.40
C LYS A 671 -7.58 -34.62 13.52
N LEU A 672 -7.74 -33.70 12.57
CA LEU A 672 -8.88 -33.65 11.64
C LEU A 672 -8.83 -34.69 10.51
N LEU A 673 -7.71 -35.38 10.36
CA LEU A 673 -7.55 -36.45 9.38
C LEU A 673 -8.26 -37.73 9.85
N LYS A 674 -8.99 -38.38 8.94
CA LYS A 674 -9.60 -39.69 9.21
C LYS A 674 -8.54 -40.79 9.28
N THR A 675 -8.87 -41.92 9.92
CA THR A 675 -8.01 -43.11 9.90
C THR A 675 -7.82 -43.62 8.47
N GLY A 676 -6.57 -43.90 8.09
CA GLY A 676 -6.18 -44.26 6.72
C GLY A 676 -6.09 -43.06 5.75
N GLY A 677 -6.43 -41.85 6.19
CA GLY A 677 -6.22 -40.63 5.41
C GLY A 677 -4.74 -40.27 5.24
N SER A 678 -4.46 -39.30 4.36
CA SER A 678 -3.11 -38.77 4.15
C SER A 678 -3.02 -37.27 4.44
N LEU A 679 -1.92 -36.85 5.06
CA LEU A 679 -1.59 -35.43 5.27
C LEU A 679 -0.27 -35.10 4.60
N VAL A 680 -0.19 -33.93 3.95
CA VAL A 680 1.07 -33.37 3.45
C VAL A 680 1.38 -32.09 4.22
N TYR A 681 2.55 -32.07 4.84
CA TYR A 681 3.16 -30.88 5.41
C TYR A 681 4.16 -30.32 4.42
N SER A 682 4.07 -29.02 4.13
CA SER A 682 5.04 -28.33 3.29
C SER A 682 5.39 -26.96 3.84
N THR A 683 6.65 -26.55 3.62
CA THR A 683 7.10 -25.18 3.88
C THR A 683 7.98 -24.67 2.76
N CYS A 684 7.95 -23.36 2.58
CA CYS A 684 8.81 -22.58 1.68
C CYS A 684 10.17 -22.21 2.31
N SER A 685 10.65 -23.01 3.27
CA SER A 685 11.87 -22.76 4.03
C SER A 685 12.95 -23.79 3.71
N LEU A 686 14.22 -23.36 3.67
CA LEU A 686 15.37 -24.25 3.58
C LEU A 686 15.92 -24.63 4.96
N THR A 687 15.50 -23.93 6.01
CA THR A 687 15.94 -24.11 7.39
C THR A 687 15.53 -25.49 7.94
N VAL A 688 16.48 -26.23 8.52
CA VAL A 688 16.24 -27.57 9.10
C VAL A 688 15.27 -27.51 10.29
N ALA A 689 15.36 -26.46 11.10
CA ALA A 689 14.51 -26.27 12.27
C ALA A 689 13.01 -26.25 11.93
N GLN A 690 12.61 -25.61 10.83
CA GLN A 690 11.20 -25.51 10.39
C GLN A 690 10.69 -26.76 9.64
N ASN A 691 11.60 -27.68 9.33
CA ASN A 691 11.34 -28.84 8.48
C ASN A 691 11.56 -30.12 9.28
N GLU A 692 12.76 -30.69 9.22
CA GLU A 692 13.07 -31.96 9.87
C GLU A 692 12.83 -31.94 11.38
N SER A 693 13.16 -30.85 12.08
CA SER A 693 12.95 -30.78 13.53
C SER A 693 11.46 -30.79 13.88
N VAL A 694 10.60 -30.08 13.14
CA VAL A 694 9.14 -30.12 13.30
C VAL A 694 8.61 -31.54 13.02
N VAL A 695 9.07 -32.18 11.95
CA VAL A 695 8.65 -33.56 11.60
C VAL A 695 9.06 -34.56 12.69
N GLN A 696 10.29 -34.48 13.19
CA GLN A 696 10.78 -35.37 14.26
C GLN A 696 10.01 -35.17 15.56
N GLN A 697 9.75 -33.92 15.95
CA GLN A 697 8.98 -33.59 17.14
C GLN A 697 7.51 -34.02 17.02
N PHE A 698 6.93 -33.92 15.83
CA PHE A 698 5.59 -34.40 15.56
C PHE A 698 5.50 -35.93 15.66
N LEU A 699 6.44 -36.66 15.05
CA LEU A 699 6.48 -38.13 15.11
C LEU A 699 6.71 -38.67 16.53
N SER A 700 7.49 -37.98 17.37
CA SER A 700 7.72 -38.40 18.75
C SER A 700 6.49 -38.23 19.64
N THR A 701 5.58 -37.31 19.29
CA THR A 701 4.37 -37.01 20.06
C THR A 701 3.14 -37.75 19.54
N HIS A 702 3.14 -38.22 18.29
CA HIS A 702 1.99 -38.84 17.63
C HIS A 702 2.34 -40.25 17.11
N PRO A 703 2.24 -41.30 17.96
CA PRO A 703 2.62 -42.67 17.57
C PRO A 703 1.72 -43.27 16.48
N SER A 704 0.51 -42.74 16.27
CA SER A 704 -0.39 -43.15 15.19
C SER A 704 -0.03 -42.54 13.83
N ALA A 705 0.97 -41.66 13.75
CA ALA A 705 1.42 -41.05 12.50
C ALA A 705 2.56 -41.88 11.88
N ASP A 706 2.38 -42.33 10.64
CA ASP A 706 3.45 -42.98 9.87
C ASP A 706 3.90 -42.08 8.72
N LEU A 707 5.21 -41.85 8.63
CA LEU A 707 5.82 -41.07 7.56
C LEU A 707 5.91 -41.94 6.30
N GLN A 708 5.28 -41.50 5.22
CA GLN A 708 5.14 -42.24 3.96
C GLN A 708 6.18 -41.82 2.92
N LYS A 709 6.65 -42.79 2.13
CA LYS A 709 7.41 -42.48 0.90
C LYS A 709 6.44 -41.92 -0.14
N ILE A 710 6.88 -40.92 -0.89
CA ILE A 710 6.14 -40.39 -2.03
C ILE A 710 6.67 -41.09 -3.29
N ASP A 711 5.97 -42.11 -3.77
CA ASP A 711 6.47 -42.94 -4.89
C ASP A 711 6.67 -42.15 -6.19
N LEU A 712 5.82 -41.16 -6.45
CA LEU A 712 5.94 -40.25 -7.60
C LEU A 712 7.25 -39.45 -7.59
N ALA A 713 7.86 -39.26 -6.42
CA ALA A 713 9.05 -38.44 -6.26
C ALA A 713 10.34 -39.10 -6.77
N ASP A 714 10.32 -40.41 -7.06
CA ASP A 714 11.48 -41.11 -7.62
C ASP A 714 11.94 -40.49 -8.97
N ASN A 715 11.03 -39.83 -9.69
CA ASN A 715 11.30 -39.13 -10.95
C ASN A 715 11.35 -37.60 -10.82
N TRP A 716 11.23 -37.05 -9.61
CA TRP A 716 11.24 -35.60 -9.40
C TRP A 716 12.66 -35.10 -9.18
N PRO A 717 13.02 -33.90 -9.66
CA PRO A 717 14.34 -33.33 -9.45
C PRO A 717 14.44 -32.76 -8.02
N CYS A 718 14.45 -33.63 -7.02
CA CYS A 718 14.48 -33.28 -5.60
C CYS A 718 15.53 -34.10 -4.85
N ARG A 719 15.93 -33.65 -3.67
CA ARG A 719 16.82 -34.36 -2.75
C ARG A 719 16.01 -34.97 -1.61
N SER A 720 16.53 -36.06 -1.03
CA SER A 720 16.02 -36.53 0.26
C SER A 720 16.40 -35.53 1.36
N GLY A 721 15.47 -35.26 2.27
CA GLY A 721 15.74 -34.43 3.46
C GLY A 721 16.57 -35.16 4.52
N GLY A 722 16.85 -34.48 5.63
CA GLY A 722 17.62 -35.06 6.75
C GLY A 722 16.87 -36.19 7.47
N VAL A 723 15.54 -36.24 7.33
CA VAL A 723 14.70 -37.35 7.80
C VAL A 723 14.35 -38.25 6.60
N PRO A 724 14.56 -39.57 6.67
CA PRO A 724 14.20 -40.48 5.58
C PRO A 724 12.74 -40.31 5.15
N LYS A 725 12.45 -40.47 3.85
CA LYS A 725 11.12 -40.27 3.22
C LYS A 725 10.63 -38.81 3.14
N THR A 726 11.41 -37.83 3.58
CA THR A 726 11.12 -36.40 3.34
C THR A 726 11.83 -35.89 2.09
N LEU A 727 11.28 -34.86 1.44
CA LEU A 727 11.80 -34.32 0.18
C LEU A 727 12.17 -32.84 0.32
N ARG A 728 13.23 -32.43 -0.38
CA ARG A 728 13.69 -31.05 -0.51
C ARG A 728 13.85 -30.67 -1.97
N PHE A 729 13.25 -29.55 -2.33
CA PHE A 729 13.48 -28.84 -3.58
C PHE A 729 14.43 -27.68 -3.29
N ASP A 730 15.43 -27.52 -4.15
CA ASP A 730 16.32 -26.37 -4.11
C ASP A 730 16.64 -25.90 -5.55
N PRO A 731 16.95 -24.61 -5.73
CA PRO A 731 17.30 -24.02 -7.02
C PRO A 731 18.39 -24.75 -7.80
N ALA A 732 19.40 -25.30 -7.12
CA ALA A 732 20.54 -25.91 -7.78
C ALA A 732 20.17 -27.25 -8.44
N VAL A 733 19.29 -28.03 -7.82
CA VAL A 733 18.87 -29.35 -8.32
C VAL A 733 17.62 -29.27 -9.17
N SER A 734 16.63 -28.55 -8.66
CA SER A 734 15.25 -28.62 -9.17
C SER A 734 14.93 -27.55 -10.21
N GLN A 735 15.76 -26.49 -10.30
CA GLN A 735 15.41 -25.25 -11.00
C GLN A 735 14.08 -24.64 -10.52
N THR A 736 13.69 -24.91 -9.27
CA THR A 736 12.49 -24.36 -8.63
C THR A 736 12.84 -23.55 -7.38
N SER A 737 11.85 -22.92 -6.76
CA SER A 737 12.04 -22.32 -5.43
C SER A 737 12.30 -23.40 -4.37
N GLY A 738 12.93 -23.01 -3.27
CA GLY A 738 13.12 -23.88 -2.11
C GLY A 738 11.79 -24.33 -1.50
N LEU A 739 11.60 -25.64 -1.35
CA LEU A 739 10.41 -26.23 -0.72
C LEU A 739 10.75 -27.53 0.01
N PHE A 740 10.16 -27.74 1.18
CA PHE A 740 10.18 -29.01 1.90
C PHE A 740 8.82 -29.69 1.85
N VAL A 741 8.80 -31.02 1.72
CA VAL A 741 7.57 -31.82 1.67
C VAL A 741 7.73 -33.08 2.53
N ALA A 742 6.76 -33.32 3.41
CA ALA A 742 6.62 -34.54 4.21
C ALA A 742 5.18 -35.07 4.13
N LYS A 743 5.02 -36.37 3.85
CA LYS A 743 3.71 -37.04 3.75
C LYS A 743 3.51 -37.99 4.92
N PHE A 744 2.37 -37.89 5.59
CA PHE A 744 1.98 -38.74 6.71
C PHE A 744 0.71 -39.51 6.37
N SER A 745 0.56 -40.69 6.95
CA SER A 745 -0.72 -41.42 7.04
C SER A 745 -1.11 -41.61 8.49
N LYS A 746 -2.42 -41.66 8.74
CA LYS A 746 -2.95 -41.95 10.08
C LYS A 746 -3.26 -43.43 10.21
N LEU A 747 -2.50 -44.12 11.04
CA LEU A 747 -2.71 -45.52 11.35
C LEU A 747 -3.96 -45.70 12.23
N PRO A 748 -4.64 -46.86 12.15
CA PRO A 748 -5.65 -47.22 13.14
C PRO A 748 -4.98 -47.36 14.51
N THR A 749 -5.52 -46.63 15.50
CA THR A 749 -5.14 -46.71 16.91
C THR A 749 -5.65 -47.99 17.56
#